data_AF-A0A0G4J1W1-F1
#
_entry.id   AF-A0A0G4J1W1-F1
#
_cell.length_a   1.000
_cell.length_b   1.000
_cell.length_c   1.000
_cell.angle_alpha   90.00
_cell.angle_beta   90.00
_cell.angle_gamma   90.00
#
_symmetry.space_group_name_H-M   'P 1'
#
loop_
_entity.id
_entity.type
_entity.pdbx_description
1 polymer ?
#
loop_
_entity_poly.entity_id
_entity_poly.type
_entity_poly.pdbx_seq_one_letter_code
_entity_poly.pdbx_strand_id
1 'polypeptide(L)'
;MASPPRYRPMDGYNANPDHPTWGTTLQPLEFVSAPQAYADNVSGPAGPNRDNARFISDVVFTAPFQFNINSGVSSLFSNYGQFLASDMSMLVSSNHSFNIQVPRCDMGFGLDPNCTGTKTIPFTRHSASNTSNGYLQGKNDATAWLDLSNVYGLGDSRTAYLRTFTNGTMKTSQGPTGELLPYNLDLLPNLGPSSTNLFLAGDPRCNLNLPLLAIQTLFVLEHNKRAATLKQRNPTWDDETLFQEARRYTIAVHQKITYFEYLPKLLSAGLDPYSGFKPDVSPAIDVAFITAAFRYGHSSTNQLLYRLQESRVPVPGGPLNLADTILNPQEFRDNGMENVLRGLILQPEPAADANMVDAMRTGTINGDMAAVDIQRGRDRGVPDYNTVRVAVGLPRATKWSDISSIPDYQQRLAAAYQSVDDVDLYVGGLAEDRYPSAITSQTFAGLIAAQFLRTRNADPFFYQRPGLFSTDEMTEIQNRTLANMILDHTQVQWLPTDVFQLEQIPTGSSTATTTTRATGYTGLFSPLPGYSVSWAISSDCVWSVQIVSTRGGWAGIGFGTQMAGADIILCYMDNGAMTCADSWVPSPYESMPLPDYYFGHSDDIAPGSVSGQILGGALTARFSRKCNTGDSVDHIITNAMAPMIFAHGPTAHPAQHGLFGRAQGTINLFTNEAVLDGEDVFHLGSASSSTFAAVGFILLALQVITLLFVLVFRKTRHVFFQGPPLLITMLLGSSMLSTTLVLTTLEQSAAVCAWRLFLSSTGFTLVFSILLGKLYRYSKIFFNKSSLTVKVTNVHILSATLGMLTIDVLLCGIWVGVSPMDVVPAVPNTCPDSFTASVISWLLIVVKGGILLTSAWLYRGLQTLEGRTASMFKADFDMAGQICGFSLTFLGVMLLVSKVSASTAFQRTILLIQCLSSLFVAAVPYVWYMVAKALTLKDDVNRKSRSVAEVTQPKKSHAASPAGSGTFVFDDNPISNVNTEKRLQIKYDDAQKALTEFNLYAQLTEKANEKFSKLKAEILQMEAEAEFRNQID
;
A
#
# COMPACT_ATOMS: atom_id res chain seq x y z
N MET A 1 31.57 -14.19 -57.40
CA MET A 1 32.10 -13.77 -56.10
C MET A 1 33.31 -12.89 -56.31
N ALA A 2 33.13 -11.59 -56.14
CA ALA A 2 34.26 -10.67 -55.95
C ALA A 2 34.73 -10.75 -54.49
N SER A 3 36.00 -10.45 -54.22
CA SER A 3 36.47 -10.35 -52.83
C SER A 3 35.83 -9.13 -52.14
N PRO A 4 35.47 -9.20 -50.85
CA PRO A 4 35.06 -8.03 -50.09
C PRO A 4 36.19 -6.99 -50.00
N PRO A 5 35.88 -5.70 -49.81
CA PRO A 5 36.89 -4.67 -49.59
C PRO A 5 37.75 -4.98 -48.35
N ARG A 6 38.99 -4.48 -48.29
CA ARG A 6 39.93 -4.76 -47.18
C ARG A 6 39.36 -4.38 -45.80
N TYR A 7 38.62 -3.29 -45.75
CA TYR A 7 37.96 -2.79 -44.54
C TYR A 7 36.45 -2.71 -44.80
N ARG A 8 35.66 -2.82 -43.73
CA ARG A 8 34.20 -2.65 -43.85
C ARG A 8 33.90 -1.21 -44.30
N PRO A 9 33.00 -1.00 -45.28
CA PRO A 9 32.37 0.28 -45.55
C PRO A 9 31.76 0.91 -44.27
N MET A 10 31.47 2.22 -44.31
CA MET A 10 30.85 2.94 -43.18
C MET A 10 29.32 2.97 -43.27
N ASP A 11 28.80 3.09 -44.48
CA ASP A 11 27.38 3.04 -44.84
C ASP A 11 26.84 1.60 -44.95
N GLY A 12 27.74 0.60 -44.95
CA GLY A 12 27.46 -0.82 -45.20
C GLY A 12 27.40 -1.21 -46.69
N TYR A 13 27.53 -0.27 -47.62
CA TYR A 13 27.36 -0.51 -49.05
C TYR A 13 28.52 -1.32 -49.63
N ASN A 14 28.21 -2.38 -50.40
CA ASN A 14 29.17 -3.34 -50.95
C ASN A 14 30.01 -4.06 -49.86
N ALA A 15 29.47 -4.19 -48.63
CA ALA A 15 30.05 -5.07 -47.63
C ALA A 15 29.99 -6.54 -48.09
N ASN A 16 28.83 -6.99 -48.59
CA ASN A 16 28.65 -8.24 -49.32
C ASN A 16 28.72 -7.96 -50.84
N PRO A 17 29.78 -8.41 -51.57
CA PRO A 17 29.94 -8.07 -52.99
C PRO A 17 28.95 -8.75 -53.93
N ASP A 18 28.37 -9.89 -53.54
CA ASP A 18 27.37 -10.59 -54.36
C ASP A 18 25.96 -9.97 -54.15
N HIS A 19 25.74 -9.25 -53.04
CA HIS A 19 24.54 -8.43 -52.77
C HIS A 19 24.90 -7.03 -52.21
N PRO A 20 25.34 -6.07 -53.04
CA PRO A 20 25.93 -4.82 -52.56
C PRO A 20 25.03 -3.89 -51.73
N THR A 21 23.71 -4.06 -51.76
CA THR A 21 22.75 -3.27 -50.97
C THR A 21 22.25 -3.98 -49.70
N TRP A 22 22.85 -5.11 -49.33
CA TRP A 22 22.52 -5.80 -48.08
C TRP A 22 23.32 -5.25 -46.90
N GLY A 23 22.62 -4.96 -45.80
CA GLY A 23 23.16 -4.40 -44.57
C GLY A 23 23.47 -2.89 -44.60
N THR A 24 23.22 -2.24 -45.72
CA THR A 24 23.48 -0.79 -45.93
C THR A 24 22.41 0.09 -45.28
N THR A 25 22.76 1.32 -44.93
CA THR A 25 21.78 2.37 -44.58
C THR A 25 20.74 2.56 -45.70
N LEU A 26 19.50 2.83 -45.31
CA LEU A 26 18.29 2.88 -46.11
C LEU A 26 17.84 1.52 -46.70
N GLN A 27 18.41 0.37 -46.27
CA GLN A 27 17.85 -0.94 -46.60
C GLN A 27 16.41 -1.06 -46.05
N PRO A 28 15.45 -1.60 -46.82
CA PRO A 28 14.11 -1.87 -46.31
C PRO A 28 14.10 -2.88 -45.16
N LEU A 29 13.23 -2.67 -44.18
CA LEU A 29 12.96 -3.63 -43.10
C LEU A 29 12.16 -4.81 -43.65
N GLU A 30 12.53 -6.04 -43.32
CA GLU A 30 11.90 -7.24 -43.90
C GLU A 30 10.90 -7.88 -42.91
N PHE A 31 9.84 -8.48 -43.44
CA PHE A 31 8.92 -9.33 -42.68
C PHE A 31 9.44 -10.77 -42.78
N VAL A 32 10.46 -11.09 -41.99
CA VAL A 32 11.23 -12.35 -42.13
C VAL A 32 10.66 -13.44 -41.24
N SER A 33 10.40 -13.10 -39.97
CA SER A 33 9.94 -14.09 -38.98
C SER A 33 8.45 -14.38 -39.10
N ALA A 34 7.64 -13.38 -39.49
CA ALA A 34 6.20 -13.50 -39.65
C ALA A 34 5.72 -12.54 -40.76
N PRO A 35 4.59 -12.84 -41.46
CA PRO A 35 4.08 -12.00 -42.54
C PRO A 35 3.60 -10.62 -42.05
N GLN A 36 3.39 -9.69 -42.99
CA GLN A 36 2.72 -8.42 -42.70
C GLN A 36 1.23 -8.63 -42.34
N ALA A 37 0.69 -7.77 -41.48
CA ALA A 37 -0.70 -7.79 -41.01
C ALA A 37 -1.38 -6.42 -41.06
N TYR A 38 -1.06 -5.57 -42.06
CA TYR A 38 -1.78 -4.32 -42.29
C TYR A 38 -3.27 -4.60 -42.58
N ALA A 39 -4.17 -3.82 -41.97
CA ALA A 39 -5.63 -4.04 -42.02
C ALA A 39 -6.24 -4.02 -43.43
N ASP A 40 -5.60 -3.29 -44.35
CA ASP A 40 -5.94 -3.14 -45.77
C ASP A 40 -4.98 -3.92 -46.70
N ASN A 41 -4.04 -4.69 -46.13
CA ASN A 41 -2.85 -5.27 -46.79
C ASN A 41 -1.93 -4.25 -47.50
N VAL A 42 -2.05 -2.95 -47.17
CA VAL A 42 -1.31 -1.86 -47.80
C VAL A 42 -0.57 -1.02 -46.75
N SER A 43 -1.29 -0.34 -45.86
CA SER A 43 -0.71 0.62 -44.90
C SER A 43 -1.53 0.88 -43.64
N GLY A 44 -2.77 0.39 -43.57
CA GLY A 44 -3.69 0.55 -42.45
C GLY A 44 -3.16 -0.21 -41.21
N PRO A 45 -3.09 0.42 -40.02
CA PRO A 45 -2.48 -0.18 -38.83
C PRO A 45 -3.00 -1.59 -38.50
N ALA A 46 -2.11 -2.49 -38.12
CA ALA A 46 -2.47 -3.86 -37.75
C ALA A 46 -3.37 -3.90 -36.50
N GLY A 47 -4.25 -4.89 -36.44
CA GLY A 47 -5.22 -5.05 -35.36
C GLY A 47 -6.21 -3.88 -35.24
N PRO A 48 -6.98 -3.54 -36.30
CA PRO A 48 -7.87 -2.36 -36.29
C PRO A 48 -9.02 -2.46 -35.28
N ASN A 49 -9.31 -3.66 -34.78
CA ASN A 49 -10.32 -3.92 -33.75
C ASN A 49 -9.73 -3.96 -32.32
N ARG A 50 -8.40 -3.83 -32.16
CA ARG A 50 -7.75 -3.85 -30.84
C ARG A 50 -7.95 -2.51 -30.15
N ASP A 51 -8.16 -2.55 -28.84
CA ASP A 51 -8.36 -1.36 -28.03
C ASP A 51 -7.15 -0.39 -28.05
N ASN A 52 -7.40 0.82 -27.58
CA ASN A 52 -6.46 1.94 -27.61
C ASN A 52 -5.11 1.60 -26.93
N ALA A 53 -3.99 1.96 -27.56
CA ALA A 53 -2.64 1.62 -27.08
C ALA A 53 -2.31 2.18 -25.68
N ARG A 54 -2.85 3.35 -25.31
CA ARG A 54 -2.70 3.93 -23.97
C ARG A 54 -3.63 3.25 -22.95
N PHE A 55 -4.84 2.86 -23.33
CA PHE A 55 -5.69 2.02 -22.47
C PHE A 55 -5.02 0.67 -22.15
N ILE A 56 -4.44 0.00 -23.16
CA ILE A 56 -3.71 -1.26 -22.95
C ILE A 56 -2.45 -1.05 -22.10
N SER A 57 -1.75 0.07 -22.29
CA SER A 57 -0.65 0.48 -21.38
C SER A 57 -1.12 0.58 -19.93
N ASP A 58 -2.27 1.22 -19.67
CA ASP A 58 -2.78 1.44 -18.32
C ASP A 58 -3.38 0.18 -17.67
N VAL A 59 -3.96 -0.73 -18.46
CA VAL A 59 -4.49 -2.00 -17.95
C VAL A 59 -3.39 -3.04 -17.75
N VAL A 60 -2.40 -3.14 -18.66
CA VAL A 60 -1.38 -4.19 -18.61
C VAL A 60 -0.11 -3.72 -17.89
N PHE A 61 0.49 -2.61 -18.30
CA PHE A 61 1.83 -2.18 -17.88
C PHE A 61 1.86 -1.30 -16.63
N THR A 62 0.80 -1.28 -15.82
CA THR A 62 0.78 -0.55 -14.53
C THR A 62 1.53 -1.34 -13.46
N ALA A 63 2.86 -1.19 -13.48
CA ALA A 63 3.75 -1.73 -12.48
C ALA A 63 3.68 -0.93 -11.18
N PRO A 64 3.48 -1.57 -10.04
CA PRO A 64 3.83 -0.98 -8.76
C PRO A 64 5.35 -1.20 -8.52
N PHE A 65 6.11 -0.14 -8.25
CA PHE A 65 7.60 -0.12 -8.23
C PHE A 65 8.28 -1.35 -7.58
N GLN A 66 7.72 -1.88 -6.50
CA GLN A 66 8.29 -2.99 -5.72
C GLN A 66 7.98 -4.40 -6.28
N PHE A 67 7.28 -4.54 -7.40
CA PHE A 67 6.99 -5.84 -8.05
C PHE A 67 7.96 -6.19 -9.18
N ASN A 68 8.98 -5.37 -9.43
CA ASN A 68 10.01 -5.65 -10.42
C ASN A 68 10.91 -6.82 -9.97
N ILE A 69 10.47 -8.05 -10.26
CA ILE A 69 11.21 -9.29 -10.00
C ILE A 69 12.60 -9.14 -10.62
N ASN A 70 13.67 -9.45 -9.88
CA ASN A 70 15.02 -9.34 -10.41
C ASN A 70 15.22 -10.26 -11.64
N SER A 71 15.83 -9.72 -12.69
CA SER A 71 16.24 -10.46 -13.90
C SER A 71 17.36 -11.47 -13.64
N GLY A 72 18.20 -11.22 -12.63
CA GLY A 72 19.45 -11.92 -12.35
C GLY A 72 20.70 -11.26 -12.95
N VAL A 73 20.53 -10.17 -13.71
CA VAL A 73 21.61 -9.41 -14.36
C VAL A 73 21.66 -7.95 -13.87
N SER A 74 22.79 -7.30 -14.09
CA SER A 74 23.00 -5.90 -13.76
C SER A 74 22.30 -4.97 -14.75
N SER A 75 21.95 -3.75 -14.35
CA SER A 75 21.37 -2.71 -15.20
C SER A 75 22.21 -2.34 -16.43
N LEU A 76 23.51 -2.64 -16.44
CA LEU A 76 24.36 -2.50 -17.63
C LEU A 76 23.88 -3.38 -18.80
N PHE A 77 23.14 -4.46 -18.54
CA PHE A 77 22.72 -5.45 -19.55
C PHE A 77 21.71 -4.88 -20.56
N SER A 78 20.52 -4.45 -20.11
CA SER A 78 19.51 -3.75 -20.93
C SER A 78 20.07 -2.50 -21.62
N ASN A 79 20.94 -1.75 -20.94
CA ASN A 79 21.58 -0.57 -21.52
C ASN A 79 22.61 -0.93 -22.62
N TYR A 80 23.30 -2.07 -22.52
CA TYR A 80 24.07 -2.63 -23.64
C TYR A 80 23.15 -3.14 -24.77
N GLY A 81 21.98 -3.68 -24.42
CA GLY A 81 20.91 -3.99 -25.38
C GLY A 81 20.43 -2.75 -26.16
N GLN A 82 20.28 -1.61 -25.50
CA GLN A 82 19.95 -0.33 -26.14
C GLN A 82 21.08 0.18 -27.05
N PHE A 83 22.34 0.01 -26.64
CA PHE A 83 23.51 0.30 -27.47
C PHE A 83 23.52 -0.55 -28.75
N LEU A 84 23.30 -1.87 -28.62
CA LEU A 84 23.14 -2.81 -29.74
C LEU A 84 21.98 -2.44 -30.67
N ALA A 85 20.82 -2.11 -30.11
CA ALA A 85 19.63 -1.73 -30.87
C ALA A 85 19.88 -0.47 -31.70
N SER A 86 20.72 0.43 -31.20
CA SER A 86 21.13 1.67 -31.88
C SER A 86 22.16 1.42 -32.98
N ASP A 87 23.07 0.44 -32.83
CA ASP A 87 24.02 0.06 -33.89
C ASP A 87 23.34 -0.62 -35.08
N MET A 88 22.45 -1.57 -34.77
CA MET A 88 21.75 -2.36 -35.78
C MET A 88 20.55 -1.64 -36.40
N SER A 89 20.06 -0.54 -35.80
CA SER A 89 18.84 0.11 -36.30
C SER A 89 18.61 1.58 -35.95
N MET A 90 18.10 2.32 -36.91
CA MET A 90 17.46 3.62 -36.72
C MET A 90 16.19 3.70 -37.57
N LEU A 91 15.10 4.17 -36.96
CA LEU A 91 13.79 4.29 -37.62
C LEU A 91 13.37 5.76 -37.61
N VAL A 92 13.36 6.40 -38.78
CA VAL A 92 13.11 7.85 -38.89
C VAL A 92 11.62 8.14 -39.07
N SER A 93 11.12 9.14 -38.34
CA SER A 93 9.75 9.66 -38.47
C SER A 93 9.48 10.26 -39.86
N SER A 94 8.25 10.09 -40.34
CA SER A 94 7.71 10.85 -41.47
C SER A 94 7.07 12.16 -40.97
N ASN A 95 6.31 12.86 -41.83
CA ASN A 95 5.46 13.97 -41.42
C ASN A 95 4.00 13.55 -41.11
N HIS A 96 3.68 12.25 -41.15
CA HIS A 96 2.31 11.76 -40.93
C HIS A 96 2.06 11.46 -39.44
N SER A 97 1.35 12.36 -38.76
CA SER A 97 0.88 12.13 -37.38
C SER A 97 -0.08 10.93 -37.34
N PHE A 98 0.07 10.13 -36.29
CA PHE A 98 -0.81 9.02 -35.92
C PHE A 98 -0.88 8.96 -34.38
N ASN A 99 -1.14 10.12 -33.76
CA ASN A 99 -1.14 10.32 -32.31
C ASN A 99 -2.08 9.34 -31.59
N ILE A 100 -1.61 8.82 -30.45
CA ILE A 100 -2.39 7.93 -29.59
C ILE A 100 -3.38 8.79 -28.82
N GLN A 101 -4.67 8.51 -28.94
CA GLN A 101 -5.69 9.21 -28.16
C GLN A 101 -5.53 8.83 -26.68
N VAL A 102 -5.56 9.81 -25.78
CA VAL A 102 -5.59 9.55 -24.34
C VAL A 102 -7.04 9.27 -23.92
N PRO A 103 -7.33 8.20 -23.15
CA PRO A 103 -8.66 7.97 -22.60
C PRO A 103 -9.21 9.19 -21.85
N ARG A 104 -10.52 9.44 -21.97
CA ARG A 104 -11.16 10.53 -21.22
C ARG A 104 -11.06 10.24 -19.73
N CYS A 105 -10.64 11.22 -18.93
CA CYS A 105 -10.33 11.04 -17.51
C CYS A 105 -9.17 10.06 -17.25
N ASP A 106 -8.11 10.09 -18.07
CA ASP A 106 -6.83 9.44 -17.75
C ASP A 106 -6.18 10.15 -16.55
N MET A 107 -6.62 9.74 -15.36
CA MET A 107 -6.15 10.22 -14.06
C MET A 107 -4.86 9.53 -13.61
N GLY A 108 -4.62 8.29 -14.06
CA GLY A 108 -3.57 7.41 -13.53
C GLY A 108 -2.18 8.04 -13.59
N PHE A 109 -1.91 8.80 -14.65
CA PHE A 109 -0.68 9.57 -14.82
C PHE A 109 -0.95 11.04 -15.19
N GLY A 110 -2.15 11.55 -14.87
CA GLY A 110 -2.52 12.95 -15.08
C GLY A 110 -2.46 13.44 -16.53
N LEU A 111 -2.72 12.56 -17.53
CA LEU A 111 -2.69 12.94 -18.95
C LEU A 111 -3.98 13.65 -19.40
N ASP A 112 -5.13 13.29 -18.82
CA ASP A 112 -6.41 14.03 -18.98
C ASP A 112 -7.11 14.25 -17.62
N PRO A 113 -6.49 15.02 -16.69
CA PRO A 113 -7.01 15.19 -15.33
C PRO A 113 -8.28 16.06 -15.28
N ASN A 114 -8.57 16.76 -16.37
CA ASN A 114 -9.75 17.62 -16.53
C ASN A 114 -10.86 16.92 -17.33
N CYS A 115 -10.75 15.61 -17.59
CA CYS A 115 -11.77 14.82 -18.30
C CYS A 115 -12.21 15.42 -19.64
N THR A 116 -11.30 16.02 -20.41
CA THR A 116 -11.64 16.68 -21.69
C THR A 116 -11.88 15.67 -22.81
N GLY A 117 -11.20 14.51 -22.79
CA GLY A 117 -11.24 13.53 -23.88
C GLY A 117 -10.64 14.04 -25.20
N THR A 118 -9.85 15.12 -25.15
CA THR A 118 -9.19 15.75 -26.32
C THR A 118 -7.66 15.68 -26.27
N LYS A 119 -7.12 14.95 -25.30
CA LYS A 119 -5.68 14.80 -25.07
C LYS A 119 -5.12 13.68 -25.95
N THR A 120 -3.89 13.85 -26.44
CA THR A 120 -3.22 12.84 -27.27
C THR A 120 -1.75 12.76 -26.92
N ILE A 121 -1.20 11.55 -26.86
CA ILE A 121 0.24 11.32 -26.82
C ILE A 121 0.80 11.50 -28.25
N PRO A 122 1.82 12.35 -28.47
CA PRO A 122 2.41 12.54 -29.79
C PRO A 122 2.97 11.25 -30.36
N PHE A 123 2.57 10.90 -31.58
CA PHE A 123 3.14 9.77 -32.32
C PHE A 123 3.10 10.08 -33.81
N THR A 124 4.20 9.79 -34.50
CA THR A 124 4.34 10.01 -35.95
C THR A 124 4.73 8.69 -36.61
N ARG A 125 4.07 8.36 -37.73
CA ARG A 125 4.38 7.17 -38.53
C ARG A 125 5.81 7.26 -39.04
N HIS A 126 6.57 6.16 -39.11
CA HIS A 126 7.90 6.19 -39.71
C HIS A 126 7.85 6.39 -41.23
N SER A 127 8.93 6.94 -41.77
CA SER A 127 9.18 7.05 -43.21
C SER A 127 9.29 5.66 -43.83
N ALA A 128 8.52 5.45 -44.91
CA ALA A 128 8.33 4.17 -45.54
C ALA A 128 7.91 4.36 -47.01
N SER A 129 8.07 3.31 -47.81
CA SER A 129 7.75 3.30 -49.24
C SER A 129 6.97 2.04 -49.61
N ASN A 130 6.07 2.15 -50.59
CA ASN A 130 5.32 0.98 -51.09
C ASN A 130 6.26 0.01 -51.81
N THR A 131 6.10 -1.28 -51.54
CA THR A 131 6.79 -2.36 -52.24
C THR A 131 6.19 -2.62 -53.63
N SER A 132 6.88 -3.42 -54.45
CA SER A 132 6.31 -4.02 -55.67
C SER A 132 5.01 -4.80 -55.40
N ASN A 133 4.83 -5.27 -54.18
CA ASN A 133 3.71 -6.10 -53.73
C ASN A 133 2.60 -5.26 -53.06
N GLY A 134 2.67 -3.94 -53.18
CA GLY A 134 1.61 -3.00 -52.76
C GLY A 134 1.68 -2.53 -51.30
N TYR A 135 2.29 -3.28 -50.38
CA TYR A 135 2.34 -2.93 -48.96
C TYR A 135 3.48 -1.96 -48.60
N LEU A 136 3.30 -1.24 -47.50
CA LEU A 136 4.19 -0.20 -46.98
C LEU A 136 5.37 -0.79 -46.19
N GLN A 137 6.59 -0.55 -46.66
CA GLN A 137 7.82 -1.05 -46.04
C GLN A 137 8.67 0.11 -45.51
N GLY A 138 8.99 0.06 -44.21
CA GLY A 138 9.90 1.02 -43.57
C GLY A 138 11.35 0.78 -44.00
N LYS A 139 12.22 1.76 -43.73
CA LYS A 139 13.66 1.65 -43.95
C LYS A 139 14.40 1.61 -42.62
N ASN A 140 15.59 1.00 -42.63
CA ASN A 140 16.58 1.16 -41.57
C ASN A 140 17.55 2.27 -41.98
N ASP A 141 17.65 3.34 -41.20
CA ASP A 141 18.55 4.45 -41.50
C ASP A 141 19.95 4.25 -40.87
N ALA A 142 20.14 3.20 -40.06
CA ALA A 142 21.45 2.68 -39.66
C ALA A 142 21.91 1.53 -40.59
N THR A 143 23.13 1.01 -40.39
CA THR A 143 23.53 -0.30 -40.94
C THR A 143 22.69 -1.41 -40.29
N ALA A 144 22.61 -2.59 -40.92
CA ALA A 144 22.05 -3.80 -40.27
C ALA A 144 23.13 -4.69 -39.62
N TRP A 145 24.38 -4.22 -39.64
CA TRP A 145 25.54 -4.93 -39.12
C TRP A 145 25.72 -4.67 -37.62
N LEU A 146 26.63 -5.44 -37.00
CA LEU A 146 27.27 -5.05 -35.74
C LEU A 146 28.64 -4.50 -36.11
N ASP A 147 28.71 -3.20 -36.35
CA ASP A 147 29.86 -2.52 -36.95
C ASP A 147 30.19 -1.16 -36.36
N LEU A 148 29.59 -0.83 -35.20
CA LEU A 148 29.83 0.39 -34.45
C LEU A 148 29.54 1.64 -35.29
N SER A 149 28.58 1.58 -36.21
CA SER A 149 27.99 2.75 -36.87
C SER A 149 27.46 3.75 -35.84
N ASN A 150 26.96 3.27 -34.69
CA ASN A 150 26.54 4.10 -33.55
C ASN A 150 27.69 4.88 -32.87
N VAL A 151 28.96 4.54 -33.14
CA VAL A 151 30.17 5.22 -32.66
C VAL A 151 30.87 5.99 -33.78
N TYR A 152 31.02 5.38 -34.97
CA TYR A 152 31.80 5.94 -36.09
C TYR A 152 30.98 6.80 -37.06
N GLY A 153 29.66 6.66 -37.12
CA GLY A 153 28.80 7.25 -38.14
C GLY A 153 28.86 6.51 -39.47
N LEU A 154 28.17 7.04 -40.49
CA LEU A 154 27.91 6.36 -41.76
C LEU A 154 28.86 6.76 -42.91
N GLY A 155 30.00 7.39 -42.60
CA GLY A 155 30.99 7.83 -43.60
C GLY A 155 30.74 9.23 -44.15
N ASP A 156 29.95 10.02 -43.43
CA ASP A 156 29.43 11.33 -43.80
C ASP A 156 30.19 12.49 -43.10
N SER A 157 29.59 13.67 -43.07
CA SER A 157 30.14 14.82 -42.33
C SER A 157 30.19 14.59 -40.81
N ARG A 158 29.33 13.74 -40.24
CA ARG A 158 29.42 13.32 -38.83
C ARG A 158 30.63 12.42 -38.61
N THR A 159 30.86 11.41 -39.46
CA THR A 159 32.11 10.61 -39.40
C THR A 159 33.37 11.47 -39.56
N ALA A 160 33.34 12.44 -40.48
CA ALA A 160 34.45 13.38 -40.64
C ALA A 160 34.64 14.28 -39.41
N TYR A 161 33.56 14.75 -38.78
CA TYR A 161 33.67 15.52 -37.54
C TYR A 161 34.25 14.69 -36.39
N LEU A 162 33.89 13.42 -36.27
CA LEU A 162 34.29 12.56 -35.16
C LEU A 162 35.79 12.15 -35.19
N ARG A 163 36.50 12.33 -36.31
CA ARG A 163 37.93 12.00 -36.44
C ARG A 163 38.85 13.19 -36.14
N THR A 164 40.03 12.92 -35.60
CA THR A 164 41.11 13.93 -35.48
C THR A 164 41.88 14.12 -36.79
N PHE A 165 41.82 13.14 -37.69
CA PHE A 165 42.72 12.98 -38.84
C PHE A 165 44.22 13.04 -38.47
N THR A 166 44.56 12.65 -37.23
CA THR A 166 45.93 12.51 -36.75
C THR A 166 46.11 11.19 -35.98
N ASN A 167 47.10 10.39 -36.37
CA ASN A 167 47.44 9.09 -35.75
C ASN A 167 46.31 8.05 -35.70
N GLY A 168 45.25 8.23 -36.49
CA GLY A 168 44.10 7.33 -36.61
C GLY A 168 43.08 7.46 -35.49
N THR A 169 43.06 8.57 -34.73
CA THR A 169 42.21 8.70 -33.54
C THR A 169 40.86 9.37 -33.81
N MET A 170 39.89 9.05 -32.95
CA MET A 170 38.62 9.75 -32.78
C MET A 170 38.82 10.94 -31.83
N LYS A 171 38.07 12.02 -32.05
CA LYS A 171 38.03 13.17 -31.14
C LYS A 171 37.42 12.77 -29.80
N THR A 172 37.90 13.44 -28.76
CA THR A 172 37.44 13.36 -27.37
C THR A 172 37.23 14.78 -26.84
N SER A 173 36.66 14.87 -25.63
CA SER A 173 36.74 16.06 -24.78
C SER A 173 37.39 15.69 -23.45
N GLN A 174 37.95 16.67 -22.73
CA GLN A 174 38.42 16.44 -21.36
C GLN A 174 37.25 16.58 -20.39
N GLY A 175 36.92 15.51 -19.67
CA GLY A 175 36.00 15.50 -18.53
C GLY A 175 36.73 15.64 -17.18
N PRO A 176 36.01 15.53 -16.06
CA PRO A 176 36.59 15.69 -14.72
C PRO A 176 37.44 14.49 -14.27
N THR A 177 37.15 13.29 -14.77
CA THR A 177 37.80 12.02 -14.40
C THR A 177 38.63 11.40 -15.52
N GLY A 178 38.39 11.77 -16.77
CA GLY A 178 39.04 11.18 -17.95
C GLY A 178 38.52 11.79 -19.25
N GLU A 179 38.83 11.14 -20.37
CA GLU A 179 38.32 11.56 -21.68
C GLU A 179 36.85 11.17 -21.86
N LEU A 180 36.06 12.08 -22.44
CA LEU A 180 34.66 11.88 -22.80
C LEU A 180 34.49 11.99 -24.33
N LEU A 181 33.28 11.69 -24.82
CA LEU A 181 32.87 12.04 -26.19
C LEU A 181 33.12 13.53 -26.50
N PRO A 182 33.30 13.90 -27.78
CA PRO A 182 33.43 15.30 -28.18
C PRO A 182 32.08 16.03 -28.05
N TYR A 183 32.14 17.34 -27.77
CA TYR A 183 30.96 18.21 -27.79
C TYR A 183 30.48 18.47 -29.23
N ASN A 184 29.17 18.69 -29.42
CA ASN A 184 28.56 19.00 -30.71
C ASN A 184 28.74 20.49 -31.08
N LEU A 185 29.98 20.95 -31.23
CA LEU A 185 30.29 22.37 -31.45
C LEU A 185 29.76 22.90 -32.80
N ASP A 186 29.65 22.03 -33.80
CA ASP A 186 29.17 22.37 -35.16
C ASP A 186 27.64 22.24 -35.30
N LEU A 187 26.93 21.92 -34.20
CA LEU A 187 25.47 21.77 -34.13
C LEU A 187 24.90 20.77 -35.16
N LEU A 188 25.62 19.66 -35.38
CA LEU A 188 25.17 18.57 -36.25
C LEU A 188 23.86 17.94 -35.73
N PRO A 189 22.97 17.42 -36.59
CA PRO A 189 21.62 17.02 -36.19
C PRO A 189 21.60 15.87 -35.17
N ASN A 190 21.37 16.19 -33.90
CA ASN A 190 21.16 15.26 -32.80
C ASN A 190 19.67 15.19 -32.41
N LEU A 191 19.29 14.15 -31.69
CA LEU A 191 18.03 14.10 -30.96
C LEU A 191 18.05 15.12 -29.80
N GLY A 192 16.97 15.88 -29.63
CA GLY A 192 16.84 16.89 -28.58
C GLY A 192 17.09 18.32 -29.06
N PRO A 193 17.39 19.27 -28.15
CA PRO A 193 17.63 20.67 -28.50
C PRO A 193 18.97 20.85 -29.22
N SER A 194 19.01 21.73 -30.22
CA SER A 194 20.28 22.13 -30.85
C SER A 194 21.12 22.93 -29.85
N SER A 195 22.21 22.33 -29.37
CA SER A 195 23.08 22.93 -28.35
C SER A 195 24.50 22.37 -28.42
N THR A 196 25.49 23.25 -28.27
CA THR A 196 26.91 22.91 -28.14
C THR A 196 27.25 22.17 -26.85
N ASN A 197 26.33 22.15 -25.88
CA ASN A 197 26.52 21.52 -24.57
C ASN A 197 26.14 20.03 -24.53
N LEU A 198 25.69 19.49 -25.68
CA LEU A 198 25.45 18.07 -25.91
C LEU A 198 26.71 17.40 -26.49
N PHE A 199 26.87 16.11 -26.24
CA PHE A 199 27.92 15.28 -26.84
C PHE A 199 27.57 14.85 -28.27
N LEU A 200 28.55 14.31 -28.99
CA LEU A 200 28.40 13.75 -30.34
C LEU A 200 29.07 12.37 -30.43
N ALA A 201 28.33 11.38 -30.95
CA ALA A 201 28.86 10.09 -31.42
C ALA A 201 28.34 9.82 -32.84
N GLY A 202 28.62 8.63 -33.39
CA GLY A 202 28.05 8.17 -34.67
C GLY A 202 26.52 8.20 -34.70
N ASP A 203 25.88 7.86 -33.58
CA ASP A 203 24.43 7.93 -33.44
C ASP A 203 23.92 9.33 -33.03
N PRO A 204 22.91 9.91 -33.71
CA PRO A 204 22.32 11.20 -33.31
C PRO A 204 21.55 11.13 -31.97
N ARG A 205 21.17 9.94 -31.51
CA ARG A 205 20.49 9.66 -30.23
C ARG A 205 21.45 9.50 -29.06
N CYS A 206 22.76 9.67 -29.24
CA CYS A 206 23.79 9.48 -28.19
C CYS A 206 23.43 10.08 -26.82
N ASN A 207 22.89 11.30 -26.77
CA ASN A 207 22.50 11.99 -25.53
C ASN A 207 21.18 11.49 -24.89
N LEU A 208 20.53 10.46 -25.44
CA LEU A 208 19.20 10.00 -25.01
C LEU A 208 19.15 9.64 -23.52
N ASN A 209 20.19 9.00 -22.98
CA ASN A 209 20.38 8.77 -21.55
C ASN A 209 21.88 8.65 -21.22
N LEU A 210 22.23 8.73 -19.93
CA LEU A 210 23.62 8.64 -19.45
C LEU A 210 24.29 7.28 -19.70
N PRO A 211 23.60 6.11 -19.55
CA PRO A 211 24.19 4.81 -19.87
C PRO A 211 24.67 4.67 -21.32
N LEU A 212 23.89 5.16 -22.30
CA LEU A 212 24.27 5.10 -23.72
C LEU A 212 25.55 5.90 -24.01
N LEU A 213 25.67 7.09 -23.40
CA LEU A 213 26.90 7.91 -23.45
C LEU A 213 28.10 7.17 -22.85
N ALA A 214 27.91 6.43 -21.74
CA ALA A 214 28.98 5.66 -21.10
C ALA A 214 29.56 4.63 -22.09
N ILE A 215 28.68 3.80 -22.66
CA ILE A 215 29.07 2.68 -23.52
C ILE A 215 29.68 3.19 -24.84
N GLN A 216 29.11 4.25 -25.44
CA GLN A 216 29.69 4.90 -26.62
C GLN A 216 31.09 5.49 -26.34
N THR A 217 31.30 6.10 -25.17
CA THR A 217 32.61 6.63 -24.79
C THR A 217 33.65 5.51 -24.67
N LEU A 218 33.32 4.40 -23.99
CA LEU A 218 34.24 3.26 -23.81
C LEU A 218 34.73 2.69 -25.16
N PHE A 219 33.89 2.63 -26.19
CA PHE A 219 34.31 2.18 -27.53
C PHE A 219 35.17 3.21 -28.29
N VAL A 220 34.97 4.51 -28.07
CA VAL A 220 35.87 5.57 -28.58
C VAL A 220 37.26 5.48 -27.94
N LEU A 221 37.32 5.24 -26.63
CA LEU A 221 38.60 5.11 -25.90
C LEU A 221 39.33 3.81 -26.26
N GLU A 222 38.62 2.70 -26.47
CA GLU A 222 39.19 1.45 -26.98
C GLU A 222 39.80 1.62 -28.37
N HIS A 223 39.11 2.33 -29.26
CA HIS A 223 39.63 2.68 -30.58
C HIS A 223 40.90 3.53 -30.47
N ASN A 224 40.89 4.59 -29.64
CA ASN A 224 42.06 5.46 -29.47
C ASN A 224 43.26 4.71 -28.86
N LYS A 225 43.04 3.83 -27.87
CA LYS A 225 44.07 2.95 -27.31
C LYS A 225 44.64 1.99 -28.35
N ARG A 226 43.81 1.43 -29.23
CA ARG A 226 44.26 0.57 -30.34
C ARG A 226 45.05 1.35 -31.38
N ALA A 227 44.58 2.52 -31.82
CA ALA A 227 45.26 3.40 -32.77
C ALA A 227 46.65 3.81 -32.26
N ALA A 228 46.76 4.24 -31.00
CA ALA A 228 48.03 4.58 -30.36
C ALA A 228 48.99 3.37 -30.30
N THR A 229 48.48 2.19 -29.93
CA THR A 229 49.27 0.93 -29.92
C THR A 229 49.77 0.55 -31.31
N LEU A 230 48.92 0.68 -32.33
CA LEU A 230 49.27 0.42 -33.73
C LEU A 230 50.29 1.42 -34.26
N LYS A 231 50.22 2.70 -33.85
CA LYS A 231 51.20 3.74 -34.23
C LYS A 231 52.57 3.53 -33.57
N GLN A 232 52.60 3.04 -32.33
CA GLN A 232 53.84 2.63 -31.67
C GLN A 232 54.48 1.40 -32.34
N ARG A 233 53.67 0.37 -32.65
CA ARG A 233 54.13 -0.84 -33.37
C ARG A 233 54.52 -0.55 -34.83
N ASN A 234 53.86 0.42 -35.49
CA ASN A 234 54.06 0.76 -36.90
C ASN A 234 54.21 2.29 -37.12
N PRO A 235 55.37 2.90 -36.81
CA PRO A 235 55.54 4.35 -36.87
C PRO A 235 55.28 4.98 -38.25
N THR A 236 55.45 4.22 -39.34
CA THR A 236 55.28 4.65 -40.72
C THR A 236 53.84 4.61 -41.26
N TRP A 237 52.88 4.02 -40.53
CA TRP A 237 51.48 4.00 -40.97
C TRP A 237 50.86 5.39 -40.92
N ASP A 238 50.00 5.69 -41.90
CA ASP A 238 49.25 6.94 -42.00
C ASP A 238 47.96 6.91 -41.16
N ASP A 239 47.28 8.06 -41.09
CA ASP A 239 46.06 8.22 -40.30
C ASP A 239 44.95 7.23 -40.71
N GLU A 240 44.70 7.08 -42.01
CA GLU A 240 43.63 6.22 -42.52
C GLU A 240 43.92 4.74 -42.24
N THR A 241 45.16 4.28 -42.40
CA THR A 241 45.55 2.90 -42.07
C THR A 241 45.37 2.65 -40.57
N LEU A 242 45.83 3.56 -39.71
CA LEU A 242 45.69 3.44 -38.26
C LEU A 242 44.22 3.43 -37.82
N PHE A 243 43.41 4.34 -38.38
CA PHE A 243 41.99 4.46 -38.10
C PHE A 243 41.22 3.20 -38.51
N GLN A 244 41.41 2.70 -39.73
CA GLN A 244 40.68 1.52 -40.20
C GLN A 244 41.14 0.24 -39.50
N GLU A 245 42.43 0.09 -39.17
CA GLU A 245 42.94 -1.06 -38.42
C GLU A 245 42.50 -1.04 -36.95
N ALA A 246 42.41 0.15 -36.33
CA ALA A 246 41.82 0.31 -35.00
C ALA A 246 40.31 0.00 -35.02
N ARG A 247 39.55 0.56 -35.96
CA ARG A 247 38.11 0.26 -36.15
C ARG A 247 37.87 -1.22 -36.41
N ARG A 248 38.66 -1.88 -37.27
CA ARG A 248 38.58 -3.33 -37.55
C ARG A 248 38.68 -4.15 -36.25
N TYR A 249 39.66 -3.84 -35.40
CA TYR A 249 39.81 -4.51 -34.10
C TYR A 249 38.68 -4.18 -33.12
N THR A 250 38.29 -2.91 -32.97
CA THR A 250 37.24 -2.50 -32.00
C THR A 250 35.87 -3.08 -32.36
N ILE A 251 35.54 -3.19 -33.65
CA ILE A 251 34.35 -3.92 -34.12
C ILE A 251 34.41 -5.40 -33.72
N ALA A 252 35.56 -6.06 -33.87
CA ALA A 252 35.71 -7.46 -33.48
C ALA A 252 35.54 -7.67 -31.96
N VAL A 253 36.05 -6.75 -31.13
CA VAL A 253 35.81 -6.75 -29.67
C VAL A 253 34.32 -6.56 -29.37
N HIS A 254 33.64 -5.61 -30.02
CA HIS A 254 32.20 -5.41 -29.86
C HIS A 254 31.39 -6.66 -30.24
N GLN A 255 31.69 -7.28 -31.38
CA GLN A 255 31.06 -8.53 -31.81
C GLN A 255 31.33 -9.66 -30.80
N LYS A 256 32.56 -9.81 -30.30
CA LYS A 256 32.90 -10.82 -29.29
C LYS A 256 32.08 -10.64 -28.00
N ILE A 257 32.02 -9.43 -27.44
CA ILE A 257 31.21 -9.14 -26.24
C ILE A 257 29.73 -9.44 -26.50
N THR A 258 29.22 -9.06 -27.66
CA THR A 258 27.82 -9.32 -28.05
C THR A 258 27.48 -10.81 -28.07
N TYR A 259 28.26 -11.62 -28.81
CA TYR A 259 27.94 -13.04 -29.01
C TYR A 259 28.35 -13.95 -27.85
N PHE A 260 29.28 -13.53 -26.97
CA PHE A 260 29.84 -14.40 -25.91
C PHE A 260 29.68 -13.88 -24.47
N GLU A 261 29.40 -12.59 -24.23
CA GLU A 261 29.09 -12.05 -22.90
C GLU A 261 27.60 -11.68 -22.75
N TYR A 262 26.98 -11.11 -23.78
CA TYR A 262 25.58 -10.65 -23.76
C TYR A 262 24.55 -11.71 -24.18
N LEU A 263 24.59 -12.18 -25.44
CA LEU A 263 23.57 -13.11 -25.98
C LEU A 263 23.41 -14.43 -25.20
N PRO A 264 24.45 -15.04 -24.60
CA PRO A 264 24.28 -16.24 -23.78
C PRO A 264 23.32 -16.05 -22.60
N LYS A 265 23.31 -14.87 -21.98
CA LYS A 265 22.37 -14.53 -20.88
C LYS A 265 20.97 -14.26 -21.44
N LEU A 266 20.86 -13.53 -22.55
CA LEU A 266 19.58 -13.19 -23.16
C LEU A 266 18.81 -14.43 -23.65
N LEU A 267 19.51 -15.48 -24.08
CA LEU A 267 18.95 -16.67 -24.74
C LEU A 267 19.15 -17.97 -23.95
N SER A 268 19.63 -17.91 -22.70
CA SER A 268 20.13 -19.02 -21.84
C SER A 268 21.31 -19.84 -22.39
N ALA A 269 21.41 -20.04 -23.71
CA ALA A 269 22.42 -20.89 -24.36
C ALA A 269 23.23 -20.17 -25.45
N GLY A 270 22.88 -18.92 -25.77
CA GLY A 270 23.48 -18.15 -26.87
C GLY A 270 22.99 -18.61 -28.24
N LEU A 271 23.92 -18.77 -29.18
CA LEU A 271 23.64 -19.25 -30.55
C LEU A 271 24.58 -20.40 -30.92
N ASP A 272 24.14 -21.24 -31.86
CA ASP A 272 24.97 -22.29 -32.46
C ASP A 272 26.37 -21.79 -32.87
N PRO A 273 27.43 -22.60 -32.76
CA PRO A 273 28.78 -22.23 -33.20
C PRO A 273 28.82 -21.65 -34.62
N TYR A 274 29.70 -20.67 -34.86
CA TYR A 274 29.79 -20.00 -36.16
C TYR A 274 30.22 -20.97 -37.27
N SER A 275 29.31 -21.23 -38.21
CA SER A 275 29.50 -22.19 -39.31
C SER A 275 30.09 -21.57 -40.58
N GLY A 276 30.79 -20.42 -40.47
CA GLY A 276 31.27 -19.63 -41.61
C GLY A 276 30.22 -18.68 -42.22
N PHE A 277 30.73 -17.75 -43.04
CA PHE A 277 29.97 -16.75 -43.78
C PHE A 277 29.12 -17.39 -44.89
N LYS A 278 27.88 -16.89 -45.06
CA LYS A 278 26.88 -17.37 -46.02
C LYS A 278 26.40 -16.17 -46.87
N PRO A 279 26.89 -16.02 -48.12
CA PRO A 279 26.63 -14.80 -48.91
C PRO A 279 25.15 -14.60 -49.23
N ASP A 280 24.38 -15.67 -49.39
CA ASP A 280 22.96 -15.65 -49.79
C ASP A 280 21.96 -15.44 -48.62
N VAL A 281 22.45 -15.14 -47.40
CA VAL A 281 21.60 -14.85 -46.24
C VAL A 281 21.36 -13.35 -46.11
N SER A 282 20.09 -12.91 -46.18
CA SER A 282 19.73 -11.50 -45.93
C SER A 282 20.05 -11.09 -44.48
N PRO A 283 20.84 -10.02 -44.26
CA PRO A 283 21.08 -9.44 -42.93
C PRO A 283 19.95 -8.51 -42.46
N ALA A 284 18.91 -8.27 -43.29
CA ALA A 284 17.93 -7.22 -43.05
C ALA A 284 17.30 -7.31 -41.65
N ILE A 285 17.03 -6.15 -41.04
CA ILE A 285 16.35 -6.10 -39.75
C ILE A 285 14.90 -6.54 -39.93
N ASP A 286 14.51 -7.58 -39.19
CA ASP A 286 13.13 -8.07 -39.14
C ASP A 286 12.24 -7.07 -38.38
N VAL A 287 11.05 -6.81 -38.92
CA VAL A 287 10.13 -5.82 -38.32
C VAL A 287 9.71 -6.26 -36.91
N ALA A 288 9.37 -7.54 -36.71
CA ALA A 288 8.91 -8.07 -35.42
C ALA A 288 10.03 -8.06 -34.36
N PHE A 289 11.29 -8.31 -34.77
CA PHE A 289 12.47 -8.10 -33.93
C PHE A 289 12.56 -6.65 -33.41
N ILE A 290 12.59 -5.63 -34.27
CA ILE A 290 12.96 -4.26 -33.83
C ILE A 290 11.78 -3.42 -33.29
N THR A 291 10.54 -3.80 -33.59
CA THR A 291 9.34 -3.10 -33.09
C THR A 291 8.74 -3.74 -31.84
N ALA A 292 9.18 -4.94 -31.44
CA ALA A 292 8.69 -5.61 -30.25
C ALA A 292 9.79 -6.37 -29.49
N ALA A 293 10.39 -7.42 -30.06
CA ALA A 293 11.22 -8.35 -29.28
C ALA A 293 12.46 -7.69 -28.67
N PHE A 294 13.21 -6.91 -29.44
CA PHE A 294 14.39 -6.17 -28.96
C PHE A 294 14.03 -4.84 -28.28
N ARG A 295 12.74 -4.62 -27.98
CA ARG A 295 12.25 -3.55 -27.10
C ARG A 295 11.95 -4.02 -25.68
N TYR A 296 12.22 -5.30 -25.36
CA TYR A 296 12.06 -5.84 -24.01
C TYR A 296 12.72 -4.96 -22.93
N GLY A 297 13.87 -4.35 -23.28
CA GLY A 297 14.64 -3.48 -22.39
C GLY A 297 13.87 -2.28 -21.84
N HIS A 298 12.80 -1.83 -22.50
CA HIS A 298 11.95 -0.75 -21.99
C HIS A 298 11.15 -1.15 -20.75
N SER A 299 10.79 -2.43 -20.60
CA SER A 299 10.24 -2.97 -19.35
C SER A 299 11.35 -3.15 -18.31
N SER A 300 12.49 -3.74 -18.70
CA SER A 300 13.62 -3.97 -17.80
C SER A 300 14.46 -2.72 -17.46
N THR A 301 13.98 -1.50 -17.76
CA THR A 301 14.66 -0.26 -17.37
C THR A 301 14.27 0.14 -15.95
N ASN A 302 15.26 0.51 -15.12
CA ASN A 302 15.02 1.02 -13.76
C ASN A 302 14.41 2.44 -13.74
N GLN A 303 13.51 2.68 -12.77
CA GLN A 303 12.98 4.02 -12.46
C GLN A 303 14.09 5.02 -12.07
N LEU A 304 15.12 4.50 -11.39
CA LEU A 304 16.24 5.27 -10.84
C LEU A 304 17.55 4.78 -11.44
N LEU A 305 18.43 5.68 -11.83
CA LEU A 305 19.80 5.38 -12.22
C LEU A 305 20.72 5.59 -11.02
N TYR A 306 21.32 4.51 -10.51
CA TYR A 306 22.26 4.61 -9.39
C TYR A 306 23.57 5.27 -9.81
N ARG A 307 24.20 5.94 -8.83
CA ARG A 307 25.49 6.62 -8.98
C ARG A 307 26.35 6.33 -7.78
N LEU A 308 27.44 5.57 -7.95
CA LEU A 308 28.22 5.02 -6.84
C LEU A 308 29.69 5.44 -6.90
N GLN A 309 30.24 5.82 -5.75
CA GLN A 309 31.67 6.08 -5.53
C GLN A 309 32.49 4.78 -5.60
N GLU A 310 33.83 4.88 -5.62
CA GLU A 310 34.71 3.70 -5.63
C GLU A 310 34.55 2.83 -4.37
N SER A 311 34.22 3.44 -3.23
CA SER A 311 33.84 2.76 -1.98
C SER A 311 32.49 2.04 -2.06
N ARG A 312 31.86 1.96 -3.23
CA ARG A 312 30.52 1.40 -3.54
C ARG A 312 29.35 2.10 -2.86
N VAL A 313 29.58 3.09 -1.99
CA VAL A 313 28.52 3.94 -1.45
C VAL A 313 28.04 4.94 -2.50
N PRO A 314 26.77 5.39 -2.45
CA PRO A 314 26.23 6.43 -3.31
C PRO A 314 27.04 7.73 -3.31
N VAL A 315 26.99 8.46 -4.42
CA VAL A 315 27.57 9.81 -4.51
C VAL A 315 26.73 10.83 -3.73
N PRO A 316 27.32 11.95 -3.28
CA PRO A 316 26.54 13.08 -2.76
C PRO A 316 25.47 13.52 -3.78
N GLY A 317 24.21 13.55 -3.34
CA GLY A 317 23.05 13.76 -4.21
C GLY A 317 22.40 12.49 -4.78
N GLY A 318 22.84 11.29 -4.39
CA GLY A 318 22.10 10.04 -4.54
C GLY A 318 21.83 9.57 -5.98
N PRO A 319 20.90 8.62 -6.18
CA PRO A 319 20.47 8.17 -7.51
C PRO A 319 19.67 9.24 -8.24
N LEU A 320 19.72 9.24 -9.58
CA LEU A 320 18.91 10.12 -10.42
C LEU A 320 17.61 9.41 -10.82
N ASN A 321 16.49 10.11 -10.91
CA ASN A 321 15.30 9.59 -11.57
C ASN A 321 15.56 9.54 -13.09
N LEU A 322 15.27 8.41 -13.73
CA LEU A 322 15.58 8.16 -15.14
C LEU A 322 15.03 9.27 -16.05
N ALA A 323 13.80 9.71 -15.79
CA ALA A 323 13.12 10.77 -16.55
C ALA A 323 13.97 12.05 -16.63
N ASP A 324 14.62 12.44 -15.54
CA ASP A 324 15.41 13.67 -15.43
C ASP A 324 16.80 13.55 -16.09
N THR A 325 17.19 12.33 -16.49
CA THR A 325 18.41 12.06 -17.28
C THR A 325 18.20 12.13 -18.79
N ILE A 326 16.95 12.13 -19.26
CA ILE A 326 16.61 12.08 -20.69
C ILE A 326 17.06 13.37 -21.39
N LEU A 327 17.92 13.24 -22.40
CA LEU A 327 18.55 14.37 -23.12
C LEU A 327 19.35 15.33 -22.22
N ASN A 328 19.72 14.90 -21.02
CA ASN A 328 20.38 15.72 -20.00
C ASN A 328 21.78 15.17 -19.65
N PRO A 329 22.83 15.50 -20.43
CA PRO A 329 24.19 15.01 -20.20
C PRO A 329 24.94 15.73 -19.07
N GLN A 330 24.27 16.49 -18.19
CA GLN A 330 24.94 17.30 -17.18
C GLN A 330 25.83 16.47 -16.25
N GLU A 331 25.33 15.34 -15.74
CA GLU A 331 26.07 14.47 -14.84
C GLU A 331 27.43 14.02 -15.43
N PHE A 332 27.48 13.79 -16.74
CA PHE A 332 28.72 13.41 -17.42
C PHE A 332 29.73 14.53 -17.50
N ARG A 333 29.28 15.78 -17.72
CA ARG A 333 30.17 16.95 -17.75
C ARG A 333 30.72 17.28 -16.36
N ASP A 334 29.86 17.13 -15.35
CA ASP A 334 30.14 17.60 -14.00
C ASP A 334 30.88 16.53 -13.17
N ASN A 335 30.58 15.24 -13.36
CA ASN A 335 31.08 14.11 -12.55
C ASN A 335 31.72 12.94 -13.34
N GLY A 336 31.71 12.97 -14.69
CA GLY A 336 32.27 11.90 -15.52
C GLY A 336 31.34 10.68 -15.68
N MET A 337 31.88 9.54 -16.13
CA MET A 337 31.09 8.33 -16.41
C MET A 337 31.19 7.26 -15.30
N GLU A 338 32.25 7.30 -14.49
CA GLU A 338 32.60 6.29 -13.48
C GLU A 338 31.46 5.96 -12.53
N ASN A 339 30.82 7.01 -11.99
CA ASN A 339 29.79 6.85 -10.97
C ASN A 339 28.53 6.16 -11.53
N VAL A 340 28.18 6.48 -12.78
CA VAL A 340 27.09 5.84 -13.53
C VAL A 340 27.45 4.40 -13.90
N LEU A 341 28.69 4.12 -14.33
CA LEU A 341 29.12 2.75 -14.63
C LEU A 341 29.11 1.84 -13.39
N ARG A 342 29.65 2.29 -12.24
CA ARG A 342 29.56 1.51 -10.99
C ARG A 342 28.11 1.27 -10.57
N GLY A 343 27.26 2.29 -10.72
CA GLY A 343 25.82 2.19 -10.50
C GLY A 343 25.18 1.10 -11.35
N LEU A 344 25.34 1.18 -12.68
CA LEU A 344 24.77 0.22 -13.63
C LEU A 344 25.20 -1.23 -13.40
N ILE A 345 26.42 -1.46 -12.91
CA ILE A 345 27.01 -2.79 -12.72
C ILE A 345 26.54 -3.42 -11.39
N LEU A 346 26.33 -2.61 -10.35
CA LEU A 346 25.87 -3.09 -9.03
C LEU A 346 24.34 -3.04 -8.87
N GLN A 347 23.63 -2.23 -9.67
CA GLN A 347 22.18 -2.11 -9.62
C GLN A 347 21.48 -3.28 -10.36
N PRO A 348 20.58 -4.04 -9.71
CA PRO A 348 19.77 -5.06 -10.38
C PRO A 348 18.92 -4.54 -11.53
N GLU A 349 18.87 -5.27 -12.64
CA GLU A 349 17.92 -5.06 -13.73
C GLU A 349 16.56 -5.71 -13.38
N PRO A 350 15.43 -4.98 -13.46
CA PRO A 350 14.08 -5.54 -13.43
C PRO A 350 13.86 -6.65 -14.46
N ALA A 351 12.93 -7.57 -14.21
CA ALA A 351 12.48 -8.52 -15.23
C ALA A 351 11.87 -7.78 -16.42
N ALA A 352 12.10 -8.32 -17.61
CA ALA A 352 11.46 -7.86 -18.83
C ALA A 352 10.10 -8.54 -18.96
N ASP A 353 9.06 -7.95 -18.35
CA ASP A 353 7.73 -8.53 -18.29
C ASP A 353 6.57 -7.51 -18.44
N ALA A 354 5.35 -7.90 -18.06
CA ALA A 354 4.15 -7.05 -18.13
C ALA A 354 4.13 -5.90 -17.09
N ASN A 355 5.21 -5.68 -16.34
CA ASN A 355 5.42 -4.47 -15.55
C ASN A 355 6.40 -3.51 -16.26
N MET A 356 6.09 -2.21 -16.25
CA MET A 356 6.98 -1.15 -16.72
C MET A 356 6.91 0.06 -15.77
N VAL A 357 8.08 0.62 -15.43
CA VAL A 357 8.22 1.72 -14.45
C VAL A 357 7.64 3.05 -14.93
N ASP A 358 7.19 3.88 -13.99
CA ASP A 358 6.52 5.16 -14.25
C ASP A 358 7.37 6.14 -15.09
N ALA A 359 8.70 6.15 -14.93
CA ALA A 359 9.60 6.96 -15.74
C ALA A 359 9.52 6.61 -17.23
N MET A 360 9.35 5.33 -17.57
CA MET A 360 9.15 4.86 -18.95
C MET A 360 7.72 5.09 -19.45
N ARG A 361 6.76 5.31 -18.55
CA ARG A 361 5.35 5.58 -18.87
C ARG A 361 4.94 7.07 -18.84
N THR A 362 5.80 7.95 -18.34
CA THR A 362 5.55 9.40 -18.23
C THR A 362 6.70 10.29 -18.66
N GLY A 363 7.94 9.90 -18.35
CA GLY A 363 9.13 10.76 -18.43
C GLY A 363 9.92 10.66 -19.72
N THR A 364 9.46 9.92 -20.73
CA THR A 364 10.17 9.80 -22.01
C THR A 364 9.82 10.93 -22.96
N ILE A 365 10.64 11.13 -24.00
CA ILE A 365 10.46 12.18 -25.03
C ILE A 365 9.05 12.17 -25.66
N ASN A 366 8.41 11.00 -25.73
CA ASN A 366 7.06 10.82 -26.28
C ASN A 366 6.02 10.48 -25.20
N GLY A 367 6.32 10.66 -23.91
CA GLY A 367 5.45 10.25 -22.80
C GLY A 367 5.52 8.73 -22.53
N ASP A 368 4.43 8.02 -22.85
CA ASP A 368 4.23 6.61 -22.50
C ASP A 368 4.88 5.66 -23.52
N MET A 369 6.02 5.05 -23.16
CA MET A 369 6.77 4.16 -24.06
C MET A 369 6.02 2.87 -24.40
N ALA A 370 5.29 2.28 -23.44
CA ALA A 370 4.50 1.08 -23.71
C ALA A 370 3.39 1.36 -24.73
N ALA A 371 2.67 2.47 -24.59
CA ALA A 371 1.68 2.91 -25.56
C ALA A 371 2.32 3.22 -26.92
N VAL A 372 3.49 3.87 -26.94
CA VAL A 372 4.26 4.17 -28.16
C VAL A 372 4.71 2.89 -28.88
N ASP A 373 5.16 1.85 -28.17
CA ASP A 373 5.61 0.60 -28.77
C ASP A 373 4.46 -0.27 -29.29
N ILE A 374 3.32 -0.32 -28.58
CA ILE A 374 2.08 -0.93 -29.10
C ILE A 374 1.67 -0.22 -30.40
N GLN A 375 1.59 1.11 -30.36
CA GLN A 375 1.27 1.92 -31.54
C GLN A 375 2.29 1.71 -32.67
N ARG A 376 3.57 1.48 -32.33
CA ARG A 376 4.66 1.23 -33.28
C ARG A 376 4.53 -0.11 -34.00
N GLY A 377 4.22 -1.18 -33.28
CA GLY A 377 3.95 -2.50 -33.86
C GLY A 377 2.76 -2.45 -34.82
N ARG A 378 1.66 -1.81 -34.41
CA ARG A 378 0.47 -1.63 -35.27
C ARG A 378 0.76 -0.77 -36.50
N ASP A 379 1.44 0.37 -36.33
CA ASP A 379 1.87 1.26 -37.41
C ASP A 379 2.77 0.54 -38.42
N ARG A 380 3.63 -0.40 -37.98
CA ARG A 380 4.51 -1.22 -38.82
C ARG A 380 3.90 -2.56 -39.28
N GLY A 381 2.60 -2.78 -39.11
CA GLY A 381 1.93 -3.94 -39.68
C GLY A 381 2.30 -5.27 -39.02
N VAL A 382 2.70 -5.26 -37.74
CA VAL A 382 3.08 -6.48 -37.00
C VAL A 382 1.84 -7.32 -36.66
N PRO A 383 1.88 -8.66 -36.84
CA PRO A 383 0.78 -9.54 -36.47
C PRO A 383 0.44 -9.55 -34.97
N ASP A 384 -0.62 -10.28 -34.62
CA ASP A 384 -0.85 -10.72 -33.24
C ASP A 384 0.31 -11.59 -32.73
N TYR A 385 0.49 -11.56 -31.41
CA TYR A 385 1.38 -12.42 -30.65
C TYR A 385 1.25 -13.89 -31.09
N ASN A 386 0.02 -14.38 -31.26
CA ASN A 386 -0.28 -15.79 -31.45
C ASN A 386 0.10 -16.32 -32.85
N THR A 387 0.04 -15.47 -33.88
CA THR A 387 0.58 -15.73 -35.22
C THR A 387 2.11 -15.79 -35.20
N VAL A 388 2.75 -14.89 -34.44
CA VAL A 388 4.22 -14.85 -34.34
C VAL A 388 4.77 -16.03 -33.54
N ARG A 389 4.08 -16.48 -32.47
CA ARG A 389 4.41 -17.72 -31.73
C ARG A 389 4.55 -18.91 -32.68
N VAL A 390 3.52 -19.15 -33.48
CA VAL A 390 3.48 -20.28 -34.43
C VAL A 390 4.59 -20.15 -35.47
N ALA A 391 4.88 -18.93 -35.92
CA ALA A 391 5.95 -18.68 -36.89
C ALA A 391 7.36 -18.92 -36.33
N VAL A 392 7.60 -18.70 -35.03
CA VAL A 392 8.85 -19.10 -34.35
C VAL A 392 8.81 -20.54 -33.79
N GLY A 393 7.81 -21.34 -34.17
CA GLY A 393 7.70 -22.77 -33.83
C GLY A 393 7.08 -23.09 -32.47
N LEU A 394 6.53 -22.10 -31.76
CA LEU A 394 5.88 -22.26 -30.46
C LEU A 394 4.38 -22.57 -30.62
N PRO A 395 3.76 -23.27 -29.65
CA PRO A 395 2.32 -23.54 -29.68
C PRO A 395 1.51 -22.25 -29.55
N ARG A 396 0.42 -22.15 -30.33
CA ARG A 396 -0.59 -21.09 -30.19
C ARG A 396 -1.24 -21.17 -28.81
N ALA A 397 -1.31 -20.05 -28.10
CA ALA A 397 -2.05 -19.92 -26.84
C ALA A 397 -3.56 -20.00 -27.12
N THR A 398 -4.31 -20.72 -26.28
CA THR A 398 -5.77 -20.92 -26.42
C THR A 398 -6.58 -20.29 -25.28
N LYS A 399 -5.90 -19.87 -24.21
CA LYS A 399 -6.42 -19.27 -22.98
C LYS A 399 -5.30 -18.43 -22.35
N TRP A 400 -5.66 -17.50 -21.46
CA TRP A 400 -4.69 -16.58 -20.83
C TRP A 400 -3.55 -17.30 -20.08
N SER A 401 -3.83 -18.47 -19.50
CA SER A 401 -2.82 -19.33 -18.83
C SER A 401 -1.96 -20.19 -19.76
N ASP A 402 -2.11 -20.08 -21.09
CA ASP A 402 -1.09 -20.51 -22.07
C ASP A 402 -0.12 -19.37 -22.43
N ILE A 403 -0.39 -18.14 -21.97
CA ILE A 403 0.49 -16.98 -22.13
C ILE A 403 1.37 -16.84 -20.89
N SER A 404 0.76 -16.71 -19.71
CA SER A 404 1.45 -16.42 -18.46
C SER A 404 1.01 -17.33 -17.33
N SER A 405 1.94 -17.85 -16.53
CA SER A 405 1.66 -18.52 -15.25
C SER A 405 1.13 -17.56 -14.18
N ILE A 406 1.41 -16.26 -14.32
CA ILE A 406 1.11 -15.22 -13.31
C ILE A 406 -0.38 -14.83 -13.39
N PRO A 407 -1.20 -15.10 -12.34
CA PRO A 407 -2.65 -14.88 -12.41
C PRO A 407 -3.07 -13.41 -12.55
N ASP A 408 -2.22 -12.47 -12.13
CA ASP A 408 -2.41 -11.03 -12.34
C ASP A 408 -2.26 -10.66 -13.82
N TYR A 409 -1.18 -11.10 -14.49
CA TYR A 409 -0.97 -10.84 -15.92
C TYR A 409 -2.09 -11.48 -16.77
N GLN A 410 -2.58 -12.66 -16.39
CA GLN A 410 -3.79 -13.26 -17.00
C GLN A 410 -5.03 -12.35 -16.89
N GLN A 411 -5.26 -11.74 -15.73
CA GLN A 411 -6.40 -10.85 -15.49
C GLN A 411 -6.24 -9.53 -16.25
N ARG A 412 -5.04 -8.92 -16.24
CA ARG A 412 -4.75 -7.70 -17.00
C ARG A 412 -4.93 -7.91 -18.50
N LEU A 413 -4.41 -9.00 -19.06
CA LEU A 413 -4.61 -9.36 -20.47
C LEU A 413 -6.11 -9.56 -20.80
N ALA A 414 -6.85 -10.27 -19.95
CA ALA A 414 -8.29 -10.50 -20.14
C ALA A 414 -9.15 -9.25 -19.97
N ALA A 415 -8.63 -8.19 -19.35
CA ALA A 415 -9.26 -6.88 -19.26
C ALA A 415 -8.86 -5.94 -20.42
N ALA A 416 -7.73 -6.19 -21.07
CA ALA A 416 -7.20 -5.40 -22.18
C ALA A 416 -7.55 -5.94 -23.59
N TYR A 417 -7.89 -7.23 -23.70
CA TYR A 417 -8.16 -7.91 -24.97
C TYR A 417 -9.36 -8.86 -24.87
N GLN A 418 -10.16 -8.96 -25.95
CA GLN A 418 -11.33 -9.85 -26.01
C GLN A 418 -10.94 -11.32 -26.21
N SER A 419 -9.82 -11.58 -26.91
CA SER A 419 -9.26 -12.92 -27.16
C SER A 419 -7.74 -12.94 -27.02
N VAL A 420 -7.18 -14.11 -26.73
CA VAL A 420 -5.73 -14.37 -26.81
C VAL A 420 -5.18 -14.16 -28.22
N ASP A 421 -6.04 -14.25 -29.23
CA ASP A 421 -5.72 -14.03 -30.64
C ASP A 421 -5.63 -12.53 -31.02
N ASP A 422 -6.15 -11.63 -30.17
CA ASP A 422 -6.10 -10.18 -30.40
C ASP A 422 -4.84 -9.52 -29.81
N VAL A 423 -4.06 -10.23 -29.00
CA VAL A 423 -2.93 -9.67 -28.24
C VAL A 423 -1.83 -9.14 -29.18
N ASP A 424 -1.40 -7.89 -28.98
CA ASP A 424 -0.28 -7.31 -29.73
C ASP A 424 1.05 -8.01 -29.35
N LEU A 425 1.94 -8.27 -30.33
CA LEU A 425 3.20 -9.00 -30.10
C LEU A 425 4.02 -8.48 -28.91
N TYR A 426 4.17 -7.15 -28.78
CA TYR A 426 4.92 -6.52 -27.70
C TYR A 426 4.34 -6.84 -26.32
N VAL A 427 3.02 -6.91 -26.21
CA VAL A 427 2.30 -7.13 -24.94
C VAL A 427 2.27 -8.61 -24.59
N GLY A 428 2.00 -9.48 -25.57
CA GLY A 428 2.01 -10.93 -25.35
C GLY A 428 3.40 -11.46 -25.03
N GLY A 429 4.45 -10.98 -25.70
CA GLY A 429 5.83 -11.39 -25.46
C GLY A 429 6.47 -10.82 -24.19
N LEU A 430 5.88 -9.79 -23.57
CA LEU A 430 6.24 -9.33 -22.22
C LEU A 430 5.37 -9.99 -21.13
N ALA A 431 4.12 -10.31 -21.40
CA ALA A 431 3.30 -11.08 -20.45
C ALA A 431 3.69 -12.58 -20.41
N GLU A 432 4.37 -13.09 -21.43
CA GLU A 432 4.84 -14.47 -21.49
C GLU A 432 5.85 -14.82 -20.38
N ASP A 433 5.72 -16.01 -19.79
CA ASP A 433 6.70 -16.52 -18.82
C ASP A 433 8.13 -16.52 -19.40
N ARG A 434 9.09 -16.03 -18.60
CA ARG A 434 10.52 -16.03 -18.96
C ARG A 434 10.98 -17.44 -19.37
N TYR A 435 11.72 -17.53 -20.48
CA TYR A 435 12.35 -18.79 -20.89
C TYR A 435 13.35 -19.22 -19.81
N PRO A 436 13.38 -20.49 -19.36
CA PRO A 436 14.23 -20.92 -18.24
C PRO A 436 15.70 -20.53 -18.44
N SER A 437 16.30 -19.93 -17.41
CA SER A 437 17.67 -19.41 -17.41
C SER A 437 17.99 -18.32 -18.44
N ALA A 438 16.97 -17.69 -19.05
CA ALA A 438 17.10 -16.52 -19.92
C ALA A 438 16.42 -15.28 -19.33
N ILE A 439 16.80 -14.10 -19.83
CA ILE A 439 16.24 -12.81 -19.38
C ILE A 439 14.88 -12.50 -20.03
N THR A 440 14.56 -13.11 -21.17
CA THR A 440 13.36 -12.80 -21.97
C THR A 440 12.46 -14.03 -22.19
N SER A 441 11.29 -13.83 -22.80
CA SER A 441 10.29 -14.87 -23.09
C SER A 441 10.68 -15.75 -24.28
N GLN A 442 9.98 -16.88 -24.47
CA GLN A 442 10.28 -17.81 -25.57
C GLN A 442 10.02 -17.17 -26.94
N THR A 443 8.94 -16.40 -27.10
CA THR A 443 8.62 -15.73 -28.37
C THR A 443 9.69 -14.71 -28.74
N PHE A 444 10.16 -13.91 -27.79
CA PHE A 444 11.21 -12.92 -28.02
C PHE A 444 12.57 -13.57 -28.22
N ALA A 445 12.93 -14.61 -27.45
CA ALA A 445 14.16 -15.36 -27.63
C ALA A 445 14.27 -15.95 -29.04
N GLY A 446 13.18 -16.49 -29.60
CA GLY A 446 13.13 -16.98 -30.98
C GLY A 446 13.41 -15.90 -32.03
N LEU A 447 12.75 -14.75 -31.92
CA LEU A 447 12.93 -13.60 -32.83
C LEU A 447 14.36 -13.01 -32.74
N ILE A 448 14.87 -12.86 -31.52
CA ILE A 448 16.21 -12.33 -31.24
C ILE A 448 17.27 -13.30 -31.77
N ALA A 449 17.14 -14.59 -31.49
CA ALA A 449 18.06 -15.60 -31.99
C ALA A 449 18.08 -15.63 -33.53
N ALA A 450 16.90 -15.56 -34.18
CA ALA A 450 16.79 -15.52 -35.63
C ALA A 450 17.47 -14.29 -36.24
N GLN A 451 17.32 -13.09 -35.65
CA GLN A 451 17.98 -11.88 -36.15
C GLN A 451 19.50 -11.94 -36.02
N PHE A 452 20.02 -12.22 -34.83
CA PHE A 452 21.47 -12.26 -34.59
C PHE A 452 22.14 -13.42 -35.34
N LEU A 453 21.47 -14.56 -35.51
CA LEU A 453 21.98 -15.66 -36.34
C LEU A 453 22.08 -15.26 -37.82
N ARG A 454 21.12 -14.50 -38.35
CA ARG A 454 21.19 -13.99 -39.72
C ARG A 454 22.31 -12.97 -39.90
N THR A 455 22.36 -11.91 -39.08
CA THR A 455 23.40 -10.87 -39.24
C THR A 455 24.81 -11.42 -39.03
N ARG A 456 25.03 -12.32 -38.08
CA ARG A 456 26.31 -13.02 -37.90
C ARG A 456 26.75 -13.81 -39.13
N ASN A 457 25.84 -14.61 -39.69
CA ASN A 457 26.17 -15.52 -40.79
C ASN A 457 26.27 -14.76 -42.13
N ALA A 458 25.52 -13.67 -42.28
CA ALA A 458 25.51 -12.78 -43.44
C ALA A 458 26.65 -11.76 -43.45
N ASP A 459 27.38 -11.57 -42.35
CA ASP A 459 28.45 -10.58 -42.24
C ASP A 459 29.80 -11.15 -42.76
N PRO A 460 30.32 -10.66 -43.92
CA PRO A 460 31.61 -11.10 -44.44
C PRO A 460 32.80 -10.57 -43.61
N PHE A 461 32.57 -9.64 -42.67
CA PHE A 461 33.57 -9.11 -41.74
C PHE A 461 33.40 -9.66 -40.32
N PHE A 462 32.52 -10.66 -40.10
CA PHE A 462 32.33 -11.24 -38.78
C PHE A 462 33.63 -11.81 -38.22
N TYR A 463 34.01 -11.44 -37.00
CA TYR A 463 35.38 -11.58 -36.53
C TYR A 463 35.93 -13.01 -36.48
N GLN A 464 35.06 -14.03 -36.35
CA GLN A 464 35.47 -15.44 -36.37
C GLN A 464 35.72 -16.00 -37.78
N ARG A 465 35.56 -15.20 -38.85
CA ARG A 465 35.85 -15.63 -40.22
C ARG A 465 37.35 -15.86 -40.42
N PRO A 466 37.79 -17.06 -40.84
CA PRO A 466 39.21 -17.35 -41.07
C PRO A 466 39.86 -16.37 -42.05
N GLY A 467 41.07 -15.91 -41.71
CA GLY A 467 41.86 -15.01 -42.55
C GLY A 467 41.57 -13.52 -42.38
N LEU A 468 40.59 -13.11 -41.57
CA LEU A 468 40.39 -11.69 -41.25
C LEU A 468 41.39 -11.16 -40.21
N PHE A 469 41.81 -12.00 -39.27
CA PHE A 469 42.72 -11.67 -38.17
C PHE A 469 43.81 -12.73 -38.04
N SER A 470 44.98 -12.32 -37.57
CA SER A 470 46.07 -13.23 -37.16
C SER A 470 45.73 -13.98 -35.87
N THR A 471 46.46 -15.07 -35.59
CA THR A 471 46.29 -15.86 -34.35
C THR A 471 46.47 -15.00 -33.09
N ASP A 472 47.42 -14.07 -33.13
CA ASP A 472 47.72 -13.17 -32.01
C ASP A 472 46.61 -12.14 -31.82
N GLU A 473 46.12 -11.51 -32.89
CA GLU A 473 44.96 -10.61 -32.83
C GLU A 473 43.69 -11.33 -32.35
N MET A 474 43.43 -12.56 -32.83
CA MET A 474 42.30 -13.37 -32.33
C MET A 474 42.44 -13.69 -30.84
N THR A 475 43.67 -13.87 -30.35
CA THR A 475 43.95 -14.08 -28.92
C THR A 475 43.77 -12.78 -28.12
N GLU A 476 44.20 -11.63 -28.64
CA GLU A 476 43.91 -10.30 -28.09
C GLU A 476 42.38 -10.08 -28.00
N ILE A 477 41.62 -10.37 -29.07
CA ILE A 477 40.15 -10.17 -29.15
C ILE A 477 39.38 -11.12 -28.20
N GLN A 478 39.70 -12.42 -28.18
CA GLN A 478 38.96 -13.38 -27.33
C GLN A 478 39.18 -13.12 -25.83
N ASN A 479 40.36 -12.65 -25.45
CA ASN A 479 40.66 -12.26 -24.07
C ASN A 479 40.09 -10.88 -23.67
N ARG A 480 39.59 -10.07 -24.62
CA ARG A 480 39.03 -8.76 -24.34
C ARG A 480 37.59 -8.88 -23.83
N THR A 481 37.30 -8.40 -22.63
CA THR A 481 35.92 -8.33 -22.07
C THR A 481 35.48 -6.89 -21.87
N LEU A 482 34.17 -6.67 -21.69
CA LEU A 482 33.66 -5.35 -21.33
C LEU A 482 34.21 -4.87 -19.97
N ALA A 483 34.43 -5.79 -19.03
CA ALA A 483 35.08 -5.51 -17.75
C ALA A 483 36.50 -4.94 -17.92
N ASN A 484 37.32 -5.55 -18.81
CA ASN A 484 38.67 -5.06 -19.08
C ASN A 484 38.68 -3.71 -19.82
N MET A 485 37.66 -3.42 -20.64
CA MET A 485 37.52 -2.09 -21.26
C MET A 485 37.24 -1.01 -20.21
N ILE A 486 36.34 -1.27 -19.25
CA ILE A 486 36.01 -0.29 -18.20
C ILE A 486 37.24 0.00 -17.33
N LEU A 487 37.95 -1.04 -16.85
CA LEU A 487 39.16 -0.90 -16.03
C LEU A 487 40.33 -0.20 -16.76
N ASP A 488 40.37 -0.26 -18.09
CA ASP A 488 41.44 0.34 -18.90
C ASP A 488 41.23 1.82 -19.23
N HIS A 489 39.98 2.29 -19.19
CA HIS A 489 39.55 3.58 -19.73
C HIS A 489 38.90 4.52 -18.70
N THR A 490 38.80 4.08 -17.45
CA THR A 490 38.13 4.82 -16.36
C THR A 490 38.92 4.68 -15.05
N GLN A 491 38.58 5.50 -14.04
CA GLN A 491 39.19 5.39 -12.70
C GLN A 491 38.58 4.29 -11.81
N VAL A 492 37.79 3.36 -12.36
CA VAL A 492 37.21 2.25 -11.59
C VAL A 492 38.29 1.24 -11.21
N GLN A 493 38.43 0.92 -9.91
CA GLN A 493 39.49 0.05 -9.38
C GLN A 493 39.04 -1.41 -9.21
N TRP A 494 37.74 -1.65 -9.04
CA TRP A 494 37.16 -2.98 -8.91
C TRP A 494 35.90 -3.19 -9.76
N LEU A 495 35.78 -4.36 -10.37
CA LEU A 495 34.59 -4.86 -11.07
C LEU A 495 34.43 -6.38 -10.86
N PRO A 496 33.21 -6.93 -11.01
CA PRO A 496 33.04 -8.37 -11.24
C PRO A 496 33.68 -8.79 -12.58
N THR A 497 34.05 -10.07 -12.69
CA THR A 497 34.66 -10.62 -13.92
C THR A 497 33.73 -10.54 -15.14
N ASP A 498 32.42 -10.63 -14.90
CA ASP A 498 31.36 -10.46 -15.90
C ASP A 498 30.46 -9.32 -15.46
N VAL A 499 30.60 -8.15 -16.09
CA VAL A 499 29.88 -6.93 -15.72
C VAL A 499 28.40 -6.92 -16.09
N PHE A 500 27.88 -8.01 -16.68
CA PHE A 500 26.44 -8.22 -16.82
C PHE A 500 25.85 -9.08 -15.70
N GLN A 501 26.67 -9.80 -14.91
CA GLN A 501 26.18 -10.67 -13.83
C GLN A 501 26.18 -9.92 -12.49
N LEU A 502 25.08 -10.05 -11.73
CA LEU A 502 25.02 -9.48 -10.38
C LEU A 502 25.94 -10.21 -9.41
N GLU A 503 26.64 -9.45 -8.59
CA GLU A 503 27.35 -9.97 -7.43
C GLU A 503 26.33 -10.41 -6.36
N GLN A 504 26.35 -11.70 -6.01
CA GLN A 504 25.64 -12.20 -4.84
C GLN A 504 26.40 -11.71 -3.59
N ILE A 505 25.85 -10.70 -2.89
CA ILE A 505 26.38 -10.27 -1.60
C ILE A 505 26.40 -11.49 -0.66
N PRO A 506 27.56 -11.91 -0.11
CA PRO A 506 27.62 -13.11 0.70
C PRO A 506 26.76 -12.99 1.96
N THR A 507 25.72 -13.82 2.05
CA THR A 507 24.82 -13.89 3.20
C THR A 507 25.53 -14.53 4.40
N GLY A 508 26.30 -13.70 5.12
CA GLY A 508 27.08 -14.11 6.27
C GLY A 508 26.19 -14.72 7.37
N SER A 509 26.30 -16.04 7.58
CA SER A 509 25.52 -16.73 8.60
C SER A 509 25.96 -16.28 9.99
N SER A 510 25.07 -15.60 10.73
CA SER A 510 25.28 -15.26 12.14
C SER A 510 24.35 -16.08 13.04
N THR A 511 24.91 -16.65 14.10
CA THR A 511 24.15 -17.48 15.05
C THR A 511 23.31 -16.61 15.98
N ALA A 512 21.99 -16.81 15.96
CA ALA A 512 21.05 -16.12 16.83
C ALA A 512 21.41 -16.30 18.31
N THR A 513 21.49 -15.17 19.04
CA THR A 513 21.68 -15.15 20.49
C THR A 513 20.49 -14.48 21.15
N THR A 514 19.71 -15.23 21.93
CA THR A 514 18.50 -14.73 22.59
C THR A 514 18.81 -14.13 23.95
N THR A 515 18.47 -12.85 24.17
CA THR A 515 18.66 -12.21 25.49
C THR A 515 17.44 -11.40 25.95
N THR A 516 16.74 -11.96 26.95
CA THR A 516 16.06 -11.29 28.09
C THR A 516 15.27 -9.98 27.91
N ARG A 517 13.98 -10.01 28.31
CA ARG A 517 13.21 -8.81 28.68
C ARG A 517 13.82 -8.10 29.90
N ALA A 518 13.86 -6.77 29.85
CA ALA A 518 13.89 -5.88 31.01
C ALA A 518 12.99 -4.65 30.77
N THR A 519 12.70 -3.90 31.83
CA THR A 519 11.77 -2.74 31.86
C THR A 519 11.93 -1.76 30.69
N GLY A 520 10.83 -1.42 30.03
CA GLY A 520 10.81 -0.48 28.91
C GLY A 520 9.49 0.28 28.77
N TYR A 521 9.53 1.42 28.10
CA TYR A 521 8.35 2.25 27.78
C TYR A 521 7.57 1.60 26.63
N THR A 522 6.25 1.50 26.72
CA THR A 522 5.42 0.86 25.68
C THR A 522 4.22 1.71 25.31
N GLY A 523 3.89 1.78 24.02
CA GLY A 523 2.74 2.54 23.52
C GLY A 523 2.01 1.85 22.36
N LEU A 524 0.80 2.34 22.06
CA LEU A 524 -0.04 1.88 20.96
C LEU A 524 -0.80 3.07 20.36
N PHE A 525 -0.60 3.31 19.08
CA PHE A 525 -1.23 4.36 18.30
C PHE A 525 -2.03 3.78 17.13
N SER A 526 -3.00 4.55 16.62
CA SER A 526 -3.83 4.19 15.48
C SER A 526 -4.21 5.46 14.71
N PRO A 527 -3.26 6.08 13.99
CA PRO A 527 -3.46 7.35 13.31
C PRO A 527 -4.40 7.25 12.09
N LEU A 528 -4.65 6.04 11.56
CA LEU A 528 -5.49 5.82 10.39
C LEU A 528 -6.50 4.68 10.57
N PRO A 529 -7.65 4.73 9.88
CA PRO A 529 -8.62 3.62 9.85
C PRO A 529 -7.99 2.34 9.28
N GLY A 530 -7.71 1.36 10.15
CA GLY A 530 -7.07 0.10 9.74
C GLY A 530 -5.55 0.17 9.69
N TYR A 531 -4.93 1.14 10.35
CA TYR A 531 -3.50 1.15 10.69
C TYR A 531 -3.36 1.20 12.21
N SER A 532 -2.45 0.41 12.76
CA SER A 532 -1.94 0.64 14.12
C SER A 532 -0.44 0.41 14.18
N VAL A 533 0.23 1.16 15.06
CA VAL A 533 1.61 0.93 15.44
C VAL A 533 1.71 0.80 16.95
N SER A 534 2.39 -0.23 17.42
CA SER A 534 2.74 -0.41 18.83
C SER A 534 4.25 -0.53 18.97
N TRP A 535 4.81 0.06 20.02
CA TRP A 535 6.26 0.05 20.25
C TRP A 535 6.62 -0.29 21.70
N ALA A 536 7.88 -0.68 21.87
CA ALA A 536 8.56 -0.85 23.15
C ALA A 536 9.98 -0.26 23.06
N ILE A 537 10.36 0.61 24.00
CA ILE A 537 11.73 1.14 24.14
C ILE A 537 12.36 0.50 25.37
N SER A 538 13.43 -0.29 25.20
CA SER A 538 14.13 -0.94 26.31
C SER A 538 14.91 0.05 27.20
N SER A 539 15.40 -0.41 28.36
CA SER A 539 16.35 0.34 29.21
C SER A 539 17.58 0.84 28.45
N ASP A 540 17.99 0.08 27.44
CA ASP A 540 19.22 0.29 26.66
C ASP A 540 18.90 1.08 25.38
N CYS A 541 17.70 1.66 25.31
CA CYS A 541 17.12 2.41 24.21
C CYS A 541 17.16 1.69 22.85
N VAL A 542 16.64 0.46 22.82
CA VAL A 542 16.25 -0.23 21.59
C VAL A 542 14.75 -0.02 21.38
N TRP A 543 14.38 0.68 20.31
CA TRP A 543 13.00 0.90 19.88
C TRP A 543 12.55 -0.27 19.01
N SER A 544 11.70 -1.13 19.58
CA SER A 544 11.07 -2.26 18.91
C SER A 544 9.65 -1.89 18.50
N VAL A 545 9.25 -2.23 17.28
CA VAL A 545 8.01 -1.76 16.65
C VAL A 545 7.23 -2.93 16.04
N GLN A 546 5.90 -2.85 16.10
CA GLN A 546 4.98 -3.67 15.32
C GLN A 546 3.99 -2.75 14.62
N ILE A 547 3.89 -2.85 13.29
CA ILE A 547 2.88 -2.16 12.47
C ILE A 547 1.85 -3.20 11.99
N VAL A 548 0.56 -2.86 12.07
CA VAL A 548 -0.54 -3.66 11.54
C VAL A 548 -1.32 -2.81 10.54
N SER A 549 -1.49 -3.30 9.32
CA SER A 549 -2.22 -2.64 8.22
C SER A 549 -3.28 -3.58 7.64
N THR A 550 -4.55 -3.21 7.77
CA THR A 550 -5.69 -3.99 7.29
C THR A 550 -5.88 -3.95 5.77
N ARG A 551 -4.91 -3.37 5.04
CA ARG A 551 -4.90 -3.30 3.58
C ARG A 551 -4.00 -4.38 2.96
N GLY A 552 -3.05 -4.94 3.71
CA GLY A 552 -2.29 -6.12 3.31
C GLY A 552 -1.07 -5.85 2.43
N GLY A 553 -1.00 -4.76 1.68
CA GLY A 553 0.12 -4.49 0.78
C GLY A 553 1.42 -4.08 1.49
N TRP A 554 1.41 -2.91 2.13
CA TRP A 554 2.54 -2.34 2.86
C TRP A 554 2.06 -1.49 4.04
N ALA A 555 3.00 -1.08 4.90
CA ALA A 555 2.81 -0.04 5.89
C ALA A 555 4.14 0.67 6.20
N GLY A 556 4.13 1.99 6.28
CA GLY A 556 5.29 2.81 6.61
C GLY A 556 5.02 3.74 7.80
N ILE A 557 6.08 4.08 8.52
CA ILE A 557 6.12 5.02 9.66
C ILE A 557 7.38 5.87 9.54
N GLY A 558 7.33 7.15 9.88
CA GLY A 558 8.53 8.00 9.81
C GLY A 558 8.48 9.22 10.71
N PHE A 559 9.64 9.83 10.92
CA PHE A 559 9.84 11.06 11.67
C PHE A 559 10.06 12.26 10.73
N GLY A 560 9.11 13.19 10.74
CA GLY A 560 9.10 14.36 9.86
C GLY A 560 7.72 15.02 9.84
N THR A 561 7.64 16.25 9.32
CA THR A 561 6.37 17.00 9.13
C THR A 561 5.79 16.83 7.73
N GLN A 562 6.53 16.19 6.83
CA GLN A 562 6.25 15.95 5.41
C GLN A 562 7.18 14.81 4.95
N MET A 563 7.00 14.28 3.73
CA MET A 563 7.90 13.22 3.22
C MET A 563 9.34 13.73 3.00
N ALA A 564 9.51 14.88 2.34
CA ALA A 564 10.84 15.41 2.02
C ALA A 564 11.62 15.79 3.28
N GLY A 565 12.74 15.10 3.51
CA GLY A 565 13.63 15.24 4.68
C GLY A 565 13.32 14.30 5.85
N ALA A 566 12.36 13.37 5.72
CA ALA A 566 11.98 12.45 6.79
C ALA A 566 12.77 11.13 6.78
N ASP A 567 13.10 10.68 7.98
CA ASP A 567 13.41 9.30 8.36
C ASP A 567 12.11 8.48 8.26
N ILE A 568 12.09 7.36 7.54
CA ILE A 568 10.89 6.54 7.25
C ILE A 568 11.24 5.06 7.21
N ILE A 569 10.75 4.28 8.17
CA ILE A 569 10.81 2.82 8.13
C ILE A 569 9.62 2.26 7.35
N LEU A 570 9.92 1.52 6.29
CA LEU A 570 8.95 1.02 5.33
C LEU A 570 8.90 -0.51 5.32
N CYS A 571 7.72 -1.09 5.60
CA CYS A 571 7.53 -2.54 5.67
C CYS A 571 6.53 -3.09 4.63
N TYR A 572 6.89 -4.20 3.98
CA TYR A 572 6.10 -4.89 2.94
C TYR A 572 6.51 -6.37 2.85
N MET A 573 5.72 -7.21 2.17
CA MET A 573 6.13 -8.59 1.89
C MET A 573 6.92 -8.67 0.58
N ASP A 574 8.09 -9.31 0.63
CA ASP A 574 8.95 -9.60 -0.52
C ASP A 574 9.19 -11.11 -0.61
N ASN A 575 8.93 -11.72 -1.77
CA ASN A 575 9.12 -13.14 -2.06
C ASN A 575 8.56 -14.14 -1.00
N GLY A 576 7.57 -13.72 -0.20
CA GLY A 576 6.98 -14.52 0.87
C GLY A 576 7.62 -14.34 2.26
N ALA A 577 8.65 -13.50 2.39
CA ALA A 577 9.20 -13.00 3.65
C ALA A 577 8.67 -11.58 3.95
N MET A 578 8.79 -11.14 5.21
CA MET A 578 8.57 -9.75 5.59
C MET A 578 9.88 -8.98 5.45
N THR A 579 9.84 -7.86 4.74
CA THR A 579 10.94 -6.90 4.62
C THR A 579 10.52 -5.59 5.28
N CYS A 580 11.39 -5.04 6.11
CA CYS A 580 11.36 -3.66 6.56
C CYS A 580 12.72 -3.05 6.26
N ALA A 581 12.78 -1.79 5.86
CA ALA A 581 14.02 -1.06 5.63
C ALA A 581 13.96 0.32 6.30
N ASP A 582 15.02 0.73 6.99
CA ASP A 582 15.27 2.14 7.30
C ASP A 582 15.48 2.87 5.95
N SER A 583 14.77 3.98 5.75
CA SER A 583 14.74 4.73 4.48
C SER A 583 14.60 6.24 4.69
N TRP A 584 15.19 7.04 3.80
CA TRP A 584 15.11 8.50 3.83
C TRP A 584 14.59 9.07 2.50
N VAL A 585 14.25 10.36 2.52
CA VAL A 585 13.86 11.14 1.35
C VAL A 585 14.67 12.44 1.31
N PRO A 586 15.63 12.62 0.38
CA PRO A 586 16.39 13.85 0.29
C PRO A 586 15.52 15.05 -0.10
N SER A 587 15.55 16.11 0.70
CA SER A 587 14.98 17.41 0.35
C SER A 587 15.67 17.97 -0.91
N PRO A 588 14.95 18.55 -1.89
CA PRO A 588 13.56 19.01 -1.83
C PRO A 588 12.52 18.04 -2.44
N TYR A 589 12.85 16.77 -2.66
CA TYR A 589 12.01 15.87 -3.46
C TYR A 589 10.86 15.24 -2.64
N GLU A 590 9.62 15.35 -3.11
CA GLU A 590 8.48 14.55 -2.62
C GLU A 590 8.42 13.20 -3.34
N SER A 591 9.49 12.41 -3.23
CA SER A 591 9.60 11.07 -3.82
C SER A 591 9.27 9.95 -2.82
N MET A 592 9.09 8.74 -3.33
CA MET A 592 8.93 7.54 -2.50
C MET A 592 10.19 7.33 -1.62
N PRO A 593 10.06 6.99 -0.32
CA PRO A 593 11.20 6.62 0.52
C PRO A 593 12.05 5.52 -0.10
N LEU A 594 13.37 5.69 -0.03
CA LEU A 594 14.37 4.74 -0.51
C LEU A 594 15.30 4.38 0.66
N PRO A 595 15.67 3.10 0.82
CA PRO A 595 16.56 2.66 1.89
C PRO A 595 17.84 3.47 2.04
N ASP A 596 18.28 3.69 3.28
CA ASP A 596 19.31 4.68 3.62
C ASP A 596 20.69 4.42 3.00
N TYR A 597 21.00 3.14 2.73
CA TYR A 597 22.19 2.76 1.98
C TYR A 597 22.20 3.25 0.52
N TYR A 598 21.06 3.72 -0.03
CA TYR A 598 20.98 4.44 -1.32
C TYR A 598 21.36 5.92 -1.24
N PHE A 599 21.67 6.43 -0.05
CA PHE A 599 22.23 7.77 0.15
C PHE A 599 23.60 7.77 0.84
N GLY A 600 24.12 6.60 1.23
CA GLY A 600 25.40 6.44 1.93
C GLY A 600 25.28 6.36 3.46
N HIS A 601 24.05 6.21 3.95
CA HIS A 601 23.65 6.10 5.34
C HIS A 601 23.43 4.61 5.73
N SER A 602 23.33 4.27 7.01
CA SER A 602 23.17 2.87 7.44
C SER A 602 21.71 2.40 7.47
N ASP A 603 21.47 1.12 7.12
CA ASP A 603 20.23 0.42 7.48
C ASP A 603 20.36 -0.03 8.95
N ASP A 604 19.83 0.78 9.86
CA ASP A 604 20.00 0.61 11.30
C ASP A 604 18.95 -0.28 11.97
N ILE A 605 18.08 -0.91 11.16
CA ILE A 605 17.24 -2.01 11.60
C ILE A 605 18.12 -3.16 12.10
N ALA A 606 17.94 -3.51 13.38
CA ALA A 606 18.71 -4.53 14.07
C ALA A 606 18.62 -5.89 13.32
N PRO A 607 19.75 -6.49 12.91
CA PRO A 607 19.76 -7.70 12.11
C PRO A 607 18.94 -8.84 12.74
N GLY A 608 18.03 -9.42 11.95
CA GLY A 608 17.13 -10.49 12.40
C GLY A 608 15.95 -10.05 13.27
N SER A 609 15.76 -8.75 13.52
CA SER A 609 14.55 -8.23 14.19
C SER A 609 13.30 -8.24 13.29
N VAL A 610 13.51 -8.19 11.97
CA VAL A 610 12.42 -8.13 10.98
C VAL A 610 11.62 -9.43 10.99
N SER A 611 10.31 -9.32 11.22
CA SER A 611 9.40 -10.46 11.15
C SER A 611 7.96 -10.03 10.85
N GLY A 612 7.22 -10.84 10.12
CA GLY A 612 5.85 -10.49 9.75
C GLY A 612 5.18 -11.47 8.80
N GLN A 613 3.95 -11.14 8.42
CA GLN A 613 3.13 -11.92 7.49
C GLN A 613 1.99 -11.05 6.93
N ILE A 614 1.40 -11.47 5.81
CA ILE A 614 0.04 -11.09 5.42
C ILE A 614 -0.88 -12.27 5.76
N LEU A 615 -1.93 -12.03 6.54
CA LEU A 615 -2.94 -13.03 6.87
C LEU A 615 -4.34 -12.44 6.66
N GLY A 616 -5.17 -13.08 5.85
CA GLY A 616 -6.55 -12.62 5.59
C GLY A 616 -6.66 -11.22 4.97
N GLY A 617 -5.62 -10.75 4.26
CA GLY A 617 -5.55 -9.39 3.72
C GLY A 617 -5.06 -8.32 4.71
N ALA A 618 -4.63 -8.70 5.92
CA ALA A 618 -3.99 -7.80 6.87
C ALA A 618 -2.49 -8.10 6.97
N LEU A 619 -1.65 -7.09 6.77
CA LEU A 619 -0.22 -7.11 7.00
C LEU A 619 0.08 -6.88 8.48
N THR A 620 0.99 -7.67 9.04
CA THR A 620 1.60 -7.42 10.35
C THR A 620 3.11 -7.49 10.17
N ALA A 621 3.80 -6.37 10.36
CA ALA A 621 5.25 -6.24 10.29
C ALA A 621 5.83 -5.90 11.66
N ARG A 622 7.09 -6.28 11.90
CA ARG A 622 7.88 -5.95 13.09
C ARG A 622 9.32 -5.70 12.68
N PHE A 623 9.98 -4.84 13.45
CA PHE A 623 11.42 -4.55 13.39
C PHE A 623 11.87 -3.97 14.74
N SER A 624 13.16 -3.75 14.92
CA SER A 624 13.67 -2.86 15.96
C SER A 624 14.92 -2.13 15.49
N ARG A 625 15.16 -0.90 15.97
CA ARG A 625 16.43 -0.19 15.82
C ARG A 625 16.82 0.50 17.14
N LYS A 626 17.96 1.17 17.20
CA LYS A 626 18.33 1.98 18.38
C LYS A 626 17.54 3.29 18.40
N CYS A 627 17.38 3.90 19.58
CA CYS A 627 16.90 5.27 19.71
C CYS A 627 17.88 6.29 19.11
N ASN A 628 19.18 6.01 19.25
CA ASN A 628 20.26 6.75 18.61
C ASN A 628 21.13 5.71 17.90
N THR A 629 21.04 5.71 16.58
CA THR A 629 21.73 4.81 15.66
C THR A 629 23.18 5.25 15.48
N GLY A 630 23.36 6.55 15.27
CA GLY A 630 24.63 7.21 15.00
C GLY A 630 24.66 7.87 13.62
N ASP A 631 23.64 7.63 12.79
CA ASP A 631 23.47 8.30 11.52
C ASP A 631 22.97 9.75 11.70
N SER A 632 23.20 10.57 10.68
CA SER A 632 22.82 11.98 10.55
C SER A 632 21.49 12.24 9.83
N VAL A 633 20.93 11.26 9.08
CA VAL A 633 19.55 11.39 8.55
C VAL A 633 18.50 10.92 9.55
N ASP A 634 18.87 10.02 10.45
CA ASP A 634 18.01 9.44 11.46
C ASP A 634 17.49 10.44 12.50
N HIS A 635 16.22 10.27 12.85
CA HIS A 635 15.63 10.95 13.98
C HIS A 635 16.02 10.26 15.30
N ILE A 636 16.87 10.93 16.08
CA ILE A 636 17.24 10.49 17.42
C ILE A 636 16.00 10.52 18.34
N ILE A 637 15.50 9.34 18.70
CA ILE A 637 14.33 9.13 19.54
C ILE A 637 14.65 9.55 20.97
N THR A 638 14.01 10.62 21.43
CA THR A 638 14.19 11.21 22.76
C THR A 638 12.85 11.38 23.48
N ASN A 639 12.88 11.71 24.78
CA ASN A 639 11.69 12.02 25.58
C ASN A 639 11.15 13.43 25.28
N ALA A 640 10.88 13.70 24.00
CA ALA A 640 10.32 14.93 23.47
C ALA A 640 9.24 14.60 22.43
N MET A 641 8.43 15.60 22.07
CA MET A 641 7.47 15.46 20.97
C MET A 641 8.21 15.53 19.63
N ALA A 642 8.25 14.42 18.89
CA ALA A 642 8.80 14.33 17.54
C ALA A 642 7.68 14.45 16.50
N PRO A 643 7.87 15.14 15.36
CA PRO A 643 6.92 15.09 14.26
C PRO A 643 6.97 13.71 13.60
N MET A 644 5.82 13.14 13.25
CA MET A 644 5.74 11.82 12.59
C MET A 644 4.67 11.73 11.51
N ILE A 645 4.95 10.90 10.51
CA ILE A 645 4.10 10.57 9.37
C ILE A 645 3.84 9.06 9.31
N PHE A 646 2.66 8.69 8.81
CA PHE A 646 2.18 7.30 8.78
C PHE A 646 1.43 7.05 7.47
N ALA A 647 1.66 5.92 6.80
CA ALA A 647 0.92 5.58 5.58
C ALA A 647 0.80 4.06 5.32
N HIS A 648 -0.23 3.66 4.56
CA HIS A 648 -0.41 2.26 4.11
C HIS A 648 -1.28 2.11 2.85
N GLY A 649 -1.06 1.05 2.09
CA GLY A 649 -1.76 0.75 0.84
C GLY A 649 -2.12 -0.74 0.65
N PRO A 650 -3.00 -1.06 -0.33
CA PRO A 650 -3.52 -2.42 -0.54
C PRO A 650 -2.69 -3.26 -1.52
N THR A 651 -2.11 -2.64 -2.55
CA THR A 651 -1.01 -3.21 -3.34
C THR A 651 0.27 -3.13 -2.50
N ALA A 652 1.28 -3.98 -2.74
CA ALA A 652 2.59 -3.82 -2.10
C ALA A 652 3.38 -2.67 -2.75
N HIS A 653 2.81 -1.47 -2.77
CA HIS A 653 3.42 -0.29 -3.40
C HIS A 653 3.20 1.00 -2.59
N PRO A 654 4.29 1.61 -2.06
CA PRO A 654 4.23 2.79 -1.21
C PRO A 654 3.53 4.01 -1.82
N ALA A 655 3.48 4.14 -3.15
CA ALA A 655 2.77 5.25 -3.80
C ALA A 655 1.22 5.17 -3.68
N GLN A 656 0.65 3.98 -3.44
CA GLN A 656 -0.79 3.74 -3.55
C GLN A 656 -1.51 3.62 -2.19
N HIS A 657 -1.45 4.68 -1.38
CA HIS A 657 -2.24 4.78 -0.13
C HIS A 657 -3.64 5.42 -0.33
N GLY A 658 -3.79 6.34 -1.28
CA GLY A 658 -5.00 7.16 -1.46
C GLY A 658 -5.26 8.15 -0.31
N LEU A 659 -6.23 9.06 -0.47
CA LEU A 659 -6.45 10.18 0.47
C LEU A 659 -6.64 9.76 1.94
N PHE A 660 -7.29 8.62 2.19
CA PHE A 660 -7.56 8.09 3.54
C PHE A 660 -6.53 7.05 4.03
N GLY A 661 -5.35 6.99 3.39
CA GLY A 661 -4.28 6.05 3.73
C GLY A 661 -3.00 6.70 4.24
N ARG A 662 -3.00 8.01 4.56
CA ARG A 662 -1.87 8.75 5.14
C ARG A 662 -2.32 9.71 6.24
N ALA A 663 -1.50 9.89 7.27
CA ALA A 663 -1.72 10.83 8.38
C ALA A 663 -0.39 11.40 8.89
N GLN A 664 -0.45 12.53 9.58
CA GLN A 664 0.70 13.22 10.16
C GLN A 664 0.37 13.77 11.55
N GLY A 665 1.39 14.05 12.35
CA GLY A 665 1.21 14.63 13.67
C GLY A 665 2.52 14.85 14.42
N THR A 666 2.43 15.00 15.75
CA THR A 666 3.57 14.92 16.65
C THR A 666 3.30 13.91 17.76
N ILE A 667 4.33 13.24 18.27
CA ILE A 667 4.23 12.16 19.26
C ILE A 667 5.49 12.07 20.11
N ASN A 668 5.33 11.79 21.41
CA ASN A 668 6.41 11.43 22.33
C ASN A 668 6.27 9.94 22.70
N LEU A 669 7.27 9.16 22.29
CA LEU A 669 7.29 7.70 22.43
C LEU A 669 7.59 7.21 23.88
N PHE A 670 7.97 8.13 24.79
CA PHE A 670 8.23 7.85 26.21
C PHE A 670 7.08 8.29 27.13
N THR A 671 6.42 9.42 26.86
CA THR A 671 5.24 9.85 27.64
C THR A 671 3.92 9.26 27.14
N ASN A 672 3.90 8.66 25.94
CA ASN A 672 2.68 8.28 25.22
C ASN A 672 1.74 9.49 25.05
N GLU A 673 2.23 10.54 24.40
CA GLU A 673 1.45 11.75 24.05
C GLU A 673 1.48 11.95 22.54
N ALA A 674 0.37 12.35 21.93
CA ALA A 674 0.34 12.73 20.51
C ALA A 674 -0.70 13.79 20.18
N VAL A 675 -0.47 14.47 19.06
CA VAL A 675 -1.32 15.48 18.42
C VAL A 675 -1.43 15.11 16.93
N LEU A 676 -2.64 15.05 16.38
CA LEU A 676 -2.90 14.82 14.95
C LEU A 676 -3.55 16.08 14.36
N ASP A 677 -3.02 16.56 13.22
CA ASP A 677 -3.57 17.62 12.35
C ASP A 677 -4.29 18.81 13.05
N GLY A 678 -3.77 19.25 14.20
CA GLY A 678 -4.15 20.51 14.84
C GLY A 678 -5.24 20.46 15.93
N GLU A 679 -5.75 19.28 16.31
CA GLU A 679 -6.64 19.14 17.50
C GLU A 679 -5.88 18.80 18.79
N ASP A 680 -6.56 18.88 19.94
CA ASP A 680 -5.99 18.83 21.30
C ASP A 680 -5.13 17.58 21.62
N VAL A 681 -4.26 17.72 22.63
CA VAL A 681 -3.28 16.71 23.05
C VAL A 681 -3.96 15.42 23.56
N PHE A 682 -3.67 14.29 22.91
CA PHE A 682 -4.13 12.96 23.31
C PHE A 682 -3.04 12.16 24.05
N HIS A 683 -3.30 11.75 25.30
CA HIS A 683 -2.48 10.75 26.00
C HIS A 683 -2.76 9.32 25.46
N LEU A 684 -1.88 8.83 24.59
CA LEU A 684 -1.91 7.53 23.88
C LEU A 684 -1.64 6.30 24.77
N GLY A 685 -2.27 6.18 25.95
CA GLY A 685 -2.05 5.02 26.82
C GLY A 685 -3.19 4.61 27.76
N SER A 686 -4.06 5.54 28.16
CA SER A 686 -4.96 5.32 29.30
C SER A 686 -6.44 5.12 28.95
N ALA A 687 -6.95 5.82 27.92
CA ALA A 687 -8.38 6.01 27.66
C ALA A 687 -9.22 4.77 27.25
N SER A 688 -8.65 3.55 27.29
CA SER A 688 -9.40 2.31 26.97
C SER A 688 -9.14 1.10 27.86
N SER A 689 -8.18 1.15 28.79
CA SER A 689 -7.96 0.11 29.80
C SER A 689 -8.40 0.60 31.18
N SER A 690 -7.76 1.64 31.72
CA SER A 690 -8.08 2.16 33.05
C SER A 690 -9.48 2.76 33.14
N THR A 691 -9.98 3.40 32.09
CA THR A 691 -11.35 3.95 32.06
C THR A 691 -12.42 2.86 32.13
N PHE A 692 -12.27 1.78 31.37
CA PHE A 692 -13.23 0.66 31.38
C PHE A 692 -13.14 -0.16 32.66
N ALA A 693 -11.92 -0.34 33.21
CA ALA A 693 -11.73 -0.95 34.52
C ALA A 693 -12.40 -0.12 35.62
N ALA A 694 -12.17 1.20 35.65
CA ALA A 694 -12.78 2.11 36.61
C ALA A 694 -14.31 2.08 36.53
N VAL A 695 -14.89 2.17 35.32
CA VAL A 695 -16.36 2.05 35.15
C VAL A 695 -16.86 0.67 35.59
N GLY A 696 -16.17 -0.42 35.23
CA GLY A 696 -16.51 -1.78 35.66
C GLY A 696 -16.53 -1.93 37.19
N PHE A 697 -15.50 -1.46 37.88
CA PHE A 697 -15.42 -1.49 39.34
C PHE A 697 -16.44 -0.55 40.02
N ILE A 698 -16.70 0.64 39.46
CA ILE A 698 -17.74 1.55 39.94
C ILE A 698 -19.13 0.90 39.80
N LEU A 699 -19.41 0.23 38.69
CA LEU A 699 -20.68 -0.48 38.49
C LEU A 699 -20.84 -1.65 39.46
N LEU A 700 -19.79 -2.46 39.67
CA LEU A 700 -19.80 -3.53 40.66
C LEU A 700 -20.02 -2.99 42.09
N ALA A 701 -19.39 -1.87 42.45
CA ALA A 701 -19.61 -1.21 43.74
C ALA A 701 -21.05 -0.69 43.89
N LEU A 702 -21.61 -0.04 42.86
CA LEU A 702 -23.00 0.42 42.86
C LEU A 702 -24.01 -0.74 42.93
N GLN A 703 -23.72 -1.88 42.30
CA GLN A 703 -24.53 -3.09 42.41
C GLN A 703 -24.47 -3.69 43.82
N VAL A 704 -23.30 -3.73 44.47
CA VAL A 704 -23.17 -4.18 45.87
C VAL A 704 -23.94 -3.25 46.83
N ILE A 705 -23.83 -1.93 46.66
CA ILE A 705 -24.63 -0.95 47.43
C ILE A 705 -26.12 -1.17 47.19
N THR A 706 -26.55 -1.40 45.94
CA THR A 706 -27.95 -1.65 45.59
C THR A 706 -28.46 -2.98 46.14
N LEU A 707 -27.62 -4.03 46.17
CA LEU A 707 -27.95 -5.33 46.76
C LEU A 707 -28.13 -5.21 48.28
N LEU A 708 -27.20 -4.55 48.97
CA LEU A 708 -27.32 -4.25 50.41
C LEU A 708 -28.60 -3.43 50.68
N PHE A 709 -28.90 -2.45 49.83
CA PHE A 709 -30.13 -1.67 49.92
C PHE A 709 -31.39 -2.52 49.75
N VAL A 710 -31.45 -3.37 48.72
CA VAL A 710 -32.58 -4.30 48.51
C VAL A 710 -32.74 -5.26 49.69
N LEU A 711 -31.65 -5.74 50.28
CA LEU A 711 -31.68 -6.64 51.45
C LEU A 711 -32.16 -5.96 52.74
N VAL A 712 -31.72 -4.73 53.00
CA VAL A 712 -32.17 -3.93 54.16
C VAL A 712 -33.64 -3.51 54.00
N PHE A 713 -34.00 -2.96 52.85
CA PHE A 713 -35.31 -2.36 52.60
C PHE A 713 -36.35 -3.34 51.99
N ARG A 714 -36.06 -4.65 51.93
CA ARG A 714 -36.97 -5.70 51.40
C ARG A 714 -38.37 -5.77 52.01
N LYS A 715 -38.55 -5.24 53.24
CA LYS A 715 -39.85 -5.16 53.91
C LYS A 715 -40.65 -3.89 53.58
N THR A 716 -40.05 -2.91 52.88
CA THR A 716 -40.78 -1.70 52.45
C THR A 716 -41.75 -2.02 51.31
N ARG A 717 -42.88 -1.32 51.28
CA ARG A 717 -43.99 -1.58 50.33
C ARG A 717 -43.51 -1.65 48.88
N HIS A 718 -42.68 -0.71 48.44
CA HIS A 718 -42.23 -0.60 47.06
C HIS A 718 -41.24 -1.73 46.68
N VAL A 719 -40.25 -2.02 47.53
CA VAL A 719 -39.28 -3.11 47.26
C VAL A 719 -39.95 -4.49 47.34
N PHE A 720 -40.95 -4.65 48.20
CA PHE A 720 -41.74 -5.89 48.30
C PHE A 720 -42.52 -6.18 47.01
N PHE A 721 -43.24 -5.21 46.44
CA PHE A 721 -44.02 -5.41 45.21
C PHE A 721 -43.16 -5.68 43.97
N GLN A 722 -41.92 -5.19 43.92
CA GLN A 722 -40.96 -5.53 42.86
C GLN A 722 -40.54 -7.00 42.85
N GLY A 723 -40.76 -7.73 43.96
CA GLY A 723 -40.29 -9.10 44.17
C GLY A 723 -38.78 -9.14 44.44
N PRO A 724 -38.31 -9.02 45.70
CA PRO A 724 -36.89 -8.96 46.03
C PRO A 724 -36.02 -10.08 45.43
N PRO A 725 -36.46 -11.36 45.34
CA PRO A 725 -35.69 -12.40 44.65
C PRO A 725 -35.45 -12.11 43.16
N LEU A 726 -36.44 -11.52 42.47
CA LEU A 726 -36.31 -11.15 41.05
C LEU A 726 -35.30 -10.01 40.88
N LEU A 727 -35.33 -9.01 41.77
CA LEU A 727 -34.33 -7.94 41.78
C LEU A 727 -32.91 -8.47 42.04
N ILE A 728 -32.74 -9.41 42.97
CA ILE A 728 -31.44 -10.01 43.29
C ILE A 728 -30.88 -10.79 42.08
N THR A 729 -31.72 -11.57 41.37
CA THR A 729 -31.29 -12.29 40.17
C THR A 729 -31.01 -11.36 38.98
N MET A 730 -31.75 -10.25 38.83
CA MET A 730 -31.41 -9.21 37.84
C MET A 730 -30.09 -8.51 38.18
N LEU A 731 -29.82 -8.20 39.46
CA LEU A 731 -28.55 -7.64 39.92
C LEU A 731 -27.39 -8.61 39.63
N LEU A 732 -27.56 -9.92 39.87
CA LEU A 732 -26.56 -10.93 39.54
C LEU A 732 -26.21 -10.94 38.04
N GLY A 733 -27.23 -10.92 37.16
CA GLY A 733 -27.01 -10.82 35.71
C GLY A 733 -26.33 -9.51 35.29
N SER A 734 -26.69 -8.39 35.94
CA SER A 734 -26.03 -7.10 35.75
C SER A 734 -24.56 -7.11 36.20
N SER A 735 -24.23 -7.78 37.31
CA SER A 735 -22.85 -7.95 37.75
C SER A 735 -22.03 -8.83 36.83
N MET A 736 -22.61 -9.88 36.24
CA MET A 736 -21.93 -10.68 35.22
C MET A 736 -21.58 -9.85 33.98
N LEU A 737 -22.50 -8.99 33.53
CA LEU A 737 -22.25 -8.02 32.46
C LEU A 737 -21.16 -7.00 32.85
N SER A 738 -21.20 -6.43 34.06
CA SER A 738 -20.14 -5.53 34.55
C SER A 738 -18.77 -6.19 34.68
N THR A 739 -18.71 -7.46 35.09
CA THR A 739 -17.45 -8.23 35.12
C THR A 739 -16.85 -8.40 33.72
N THR A 740 -17.64 -8.48 32.64
CA THR A 740 -17.06 -8.52 31.29
C THR A 740 -16.30 -7.25 30.92
N LEU A 741 -16.67 -6.08 31.46
CA LEU A 741 -15.94 -4.81 31.30
C LEU A 741 -14.64 -4.74 32.11
N VAL A 742 -14.46 -5.63 33.10
CA VAL A 742 -13.19 -5.80 33.82
C VAL A 742 -12.32 -6.85 33.11
N LEU A 743 -12.92 -7.91 32.56
CA LEU A 743 -12.19 -8.91 31.76
C LEU A 743 -11.68 -8.36 30.42
N THR A 744 -12.25 -7.28 29.88
CA THR A 744 -11.70 -6.54 28.73
C THR A 744 -10.39 -5.81 29.03
N THR A 745 -9.99 -5.66 30.31
CA THR A 745 -8.81 -4.89 30.72
C THR A 745 -7.71 -5.77 31.35
N LEU A 746 -7.87 -7.10 31.29
CA LEU A 746 -6.83 -8.06 31.62
C LEU A 746 -6.06 -8.49 30.36
N GLU A 747 -4.87 -9.06 30.53
CA GLU A 747 -4.18 -9.75 29.44
C GLU A 747 -5.05 -10.90 28.91
N GLN A 748 -5.30 -10.93 27.60
CA GLN A 748 -6.24 -11.90 27.03
C GLN A 748 -5.57 -13.27 26.85
N SER A 749 -6.27 -14.28 27.35
CA SER A 749 -6.00 -15.70 27.12
C SER A 749 -7.26 -16.36 26.58
N ALA A 750 -7.13 -17.55 25.99
CA ALA A 750 -8.28 -18.36 25.57
C ALA A 750 -9.34 -18.51 26.68
N ALA A 751 -8.89 -18.65 27.93
CA ALA A 751 -9.74 -18.70 29.11
C ALA A 751 -10.50 -17.37 29.35
N VAL A 752 -9.81 -16.22 29.30
CA VAL A 752 -10.45 -14.90 29.47
C VAL A 752 -11.47 -14.65 28.36
N CYS A 753 -11.16 -15.03 27.12
CA CYS A 753 -12.07 -14.92 25.98
C CYS A 753 -13.32 -15.82 26.12
N ALA A 754 -13.16 -17.08 26.52
CA ALA A 754 -14.28 -17.95 26.84
C ALA A 754 -15.16 -17.39 27.98
N TRP A 755 -14.55 -16.90 29.08
CA TRP A 755 -15.29 -16.28 30.18
C TRP A 755 -16.05 -15.02 29.78
N ARG A 756 -15.50 -14.19 28.86
CA ARG A 756 -16.21 -13.04 28.29
C ARG A 756 -17.47 -13.47 27.52
N LEU A 757 -17.42 -14.53 26.72
CA LEU A 757 -18.60 -15.09 26.03
C LEU A 757 -19.66 -15.59 27.04
N PHE A 758 -19.25 -16.44 27.99
CA PHE A 758 -20.17 -17.01 28.98
C PHE A 758 -20.87 -15.91 29.80
N LEU A 759 -20.11 -14.99 30.41
CA LEU A 759 -20.65 -13.97 31.31
C LEU A 759 -21.56 -12.97 30.59
N SER A 760 -21.25 -12.61 29.34
CA SER A 760 -22.09 -11.69 28.56
C SER A 760 -23.41 -12.34 28.14
N SER A 761 -23.38 -13.55 27.57
CA SER A 761 -24.60 -14.24 27.12
C SER A 761 -25.52 -14.57 28.30
N THR A 762 -24.98 -15.15 29.37
CA THR A 762 -25.76 -15.59 30.54
C THR A 762 -26.23 -14.44 31.42
N GLY A 763 -25.42 -13.39 31.58
CA GLY A 763 -25.82 -12.15 32.27
C GLY A 763 -27.00 -11.47 31.59
N PHE A 764 -27.02 -11.42 30.25
CA PHE A 764 -28.18 -10.98 29.48
C PHE A 764 -29.41 -11.86 29.75
N THR A 765 -29.27 -13.19 29.71
CA THR A 765 -30.40 -14.12 29.96
C THR A 765 -31.02 -13.90 31.34
N LEU A 766 -30.22 -13.72 32.38
CA LEU A 766 -30.72 -13.45 33.74
C LEU A 766 -31.51 -12.14 33.83
N VAL A 767 -31.05 -11.06 33.21
CA VAL A 767 -31.74 -9.75 33.24
C VAL A 767 -33.04 -9.80 32.43
N PHE A 768 -32.96 -10.18 31.15
CA PHE A 768 -34.07 -10.00 30.22
C PHE A 768 -35.16 -11.07 30.35
N SER A 769 -34.84 -12.29 30.79
CA SER A 769 -35.86 -13.31 31.10
C SER A 769 -36.78 -12.88 32.25
N ILE A 770 -36.24 -12.18 33.25
CA ILE A 770 -37.03 -11.69 34.38
C ILE A 770 -37.90 -10.49 33.98
N LEU A 771 -37.41 -9.61 33.11
CA LEU A 771 -38.22 -8.53 32.53
C LEU A 771 -39.38 -9.09 31.68
N LEU A 772 -39.10 -10.06 30.80
CA LEU A 772 -40.13 -10.79 30.04
C LEU A 772 -41.14 -11.47 30.97
N GLY A 773 -40.66 -12.17 32.00
CA GLY A 773 -41.52 -12.83 33.00
C GLY A 773 -42.40 -11.85 33.79
N LYS A 774 -41.88 -10.67 34.15
CA LYS A 774 -42.67 -9.58 34.76
C LYS A 774 -43.74 -9.08 33.80
N LEU A 775 -43.38 -8.68 32.57
CA LEU A 775 -44.31 -8.21 31.55
C LEU A 775 -45.41 -9.26 31.24
N TYR A 776 -45.05 -10.54 31.18
CA TYR A 776 -46.00 -11.64 30.99
C TYR A 776 -46.96 -11.79 32.19
N ARG A 777 -46.44 -11.75 33.43
CA ARG A 777 -47.28 -11.73 34.65
C ARG A 777 -48.27 -10.58 34.60
N TYR A 778 -47.83 -9.36 34.31
CA TYR A 778 -48.70 -8.18 34.26
C TYR A 778 -49.74 -8.32 33.15
N SER A 779 -49.35 -8.77 31.95
CA SER A 779 -50.28 -9.06 30.85
C SER A 779 -51.37 -10.06 31.27
N LYS A 780 -51.02 -11.14 31.98
CA LYS A 780 -52.00 -12.09 32.53
C LYS A 780 -52.89 -11.54 33.64
N ILE A 781 -52.46 -10.51 34.39
CA ILE A 781 -53.27 -9.83 35.41
C ILE A 781 -54.30 -8.91 34.75
N PHE A 782 -53.90 -8.11 33.76
CA PHE A 782 -54.76 -7.05 33.22
C PHE A 782 -55.59 -7.42 31.98
N PHE A 783 -55.09 -8.31 31.09
CA PHE A 783 -55.85 -8.70 29.90
C PHE A 783 -56.80 -9.89 30.11
N ASN A 784 -56.65 -10.66 31.20
CA ASN A 784 -57.55 -11.78 31.51
C ASN A 784 -58.56 -11.43 32.61
N LYS A 785 -59.75 -10.98 32.21
CA LYS A 785 -60.87 -10.62 33.09
C LYS A 785 -61.32 -11.74 34.06
N SER A 786 -60.93 -13.00 33.84
CA SER A 786 -61.24 -14.13 34.75
C SER A 786 -60.22 -14.34 35.89
N SER A 787 -59.10 -13.60 35.91
CA SER A 787 -57.93 -13.95 36.74
C SER A 787 -57.63 -12.95 37.86
N LEU A 788 -58.57 -12.75 38.79
CA LEU A 788 -58.37 -11.94 40.01
C LEU A 788 -57.37 -12.55 41.03
N THR A 789 -56.63 -13.60 40.67
CA THR A 789 -55.58 -14.22 41.47
C THR A 789 -54.26 -14.32 40.68
N VAL A 790 -53.13 -14.13 41.37
CA VAL A 790 -51.80 -14.11 40.75
C VAL A 790 -51.29 -15.53 40.48
N LYS A 791 -51.68 -16.12 39.34
CA LYS A 791 -51.25 -17.47 38.93
C LYS A 791 -49.75 -17.60 38.61
N VAL A 792 -49.06 -16.50 38.27
CA VAL A 792 -47.63 -16.51 37.93
C VAL A 792 -46.81 -16.02 39.14
N THR A 793 -46.41 -16.95 40.02
CA THR A 793 -45.62 -16.68 41.23
C THR A 793 -44.18 -16.24 40.89
N ASN A 794 -43.39 -15.80 41.89
CA ASN A 794 -41.96 -15.54 41.68
C ASN A 794 -41.19 -16.83 41.35
N VAL A 795 -41.61 -17.97 41.90
CA VAL A 795 -41.03 -19.29 41.59
C VAL A 795 -41.19 -19.60 40.09
N HIS A 796 -42.39 -19.41 39.52
CA HIS A 796 -42.63 -19.66 38.09
C HIS A 796 -41.72 -18.82 37.16
N ILE A 797 -41.44 -17.56 37.50
CA ILE A 797 -40.50 -16.71 36.72
C ILE A 797 -39.05 -17.18 36.88
N LEU A 798 -38.63 -17.51 38.11
CA LEU A 798 -37.27 -17.99 38.38
C LEU A 798 -36.99 -19.35 37.73
N SER A 799 -37.93 -20.30 37.77
CA SER A 799 -37.82 -21.59 37.08
C SER A 799 -37.75 -21.44 35.56
N ALA A 800 -38.54 -20.54 34.95
CA ALA A 800 -38.46 -20.25 33.52
C ALA A 800 -37.13 -19.58 33.14
N THR A 801 -36.65 -18.66 33.96
CA THR A 801 -35.33 -18.01 33.79
C THR A 801 -34.20 -19.03 33.88
N LEU A 802 -34.26 -19.97 34.84
CA LEU A 802 -33.28 -21.03 35.00
C LEU A 802 -33.27 -21.98 33.79
N GLY A 803 -34.43 -22.36 33.25
CA GLY A 803 -34.51 -23.20 32.05
C GLY A 803 -33.88 -22.53 30.82
N MET A 804 -34.13 -21.24 30.59
CA MET A 804 -33.48 -20.48 29.52
C MET A 804 -31.98 -20.32 29.75
N LEU A 805 -31.55 -20.11 31.00
CA LEU A 805 -30.12 -20.07 31.37
C LEU A 805 -29.42 -21.40 31.09
N THR A 806 -30.04 -22.55 31.37
CA THR A 806 -29.47 -23.87 31.07
C THR A 806 -29.25 -24.06 29.57
N ILE A 807 -30.21 -23.67 28.73
CA ILE A 807 -30.06 -23.74 27.26
C ILE A 807 -28.90 -22.83 26.79
N ASP A 808 -28.82 -21.61 27.33
CA ASP A 808 -27.81 -20.61 26.99
C ASP A 808 -26.38 -21.06 27.39
N VAL A 809 -26.22 -21.63 28.59
CA VAL A 809 -24.95 -22.23 29.05
C VAL A 809 -24.54 -23.41 28.19
N LEU A 810 -25.48 -24.29 27.81
CA LEU A 810 -25.20 -25.42 26.92
C LEU A 810 -24.75 -24.96 25.53
N LEU A 811 -25.42 -23.95 24.94
CA LEU A 811 -25.04 -23.39 23.65
C LEU A 811 -23.64 -22.74 23.69
N CYS A 812 -23.32 -21.97 24.74
CA CYS A 812 -21.98 -21.42 24.92
C CYS A 812 -20.91 -22.51 25.13
N GLY A 813 -21.24 -23.59 25.85
CA GLY A 813 -20.34 -24.74 26.04
C GLY A 813 -20.06 -25.50 24.73
N ILE A 814 -21.09 -25.73 23.91
CA ILE A 814 -20.92 -26.34 22.58
C ILE A 814 -20.13 -25.41 21.66
N TRP A 815 -20.35 -24.08 21.72
CA TRP A 815 -19.55 -23.11 20.95
C TRP A 815 -18.06 -23.24 21.28
N VAL A 816 -17.66 -23.09 22.55
CA VAL A 816 -16.25 -23.15 22.97
C VAL A 816 -15.62 -24.53 22.73
N GLY A 817 -16.42 -25.60 22.72
CA GLY A 817 -15.96 -26.95 22.39
C GLY A 817 -15.80 -27.25 20.89
N VAL A 818 -16.52 -26.53 20.02
CA VAL A 818 -16.48 -26.72 18.54
C VAL A 818 -15.58 -25.68 17.86
N SER A 819 -15.54 -24.45 18.38
CA SER A 819 -14.61 -23.38 17.99
C SER A 819 -13.92 -22.85 19.25
N PRO A 820 -12.73 -23.38 19.61
CA PRO A 820 -11.93 -22.85 20.71
C PRO A 820 -11.57 -21.37 20.50
N MET A 821 -11.53 -20.61 21.59
CA MET A 821 -11.22 -19.18 21.56
C MET A 821 -9.71 -18.95 21.50
N ASP A 822 -9.14 -18.79 20.31
CA ASP A 822 -7.73 -18.46 20.12
C ASP A 822 -7.41 -16.98 20.41
N VAL A 823 -6.12 -16.70 20.68
CA VAL A 823 -5.59 -15.36 20.92
C VAL A 823 -4.62 -14.99 19.80
N VAL A 824 -5.00 -14.02 18.96
CA VAL A 824 -4.17 -13.54 17.85
C VAL A 824 -3.18 -12.48 18.36
N PRO A 825 -1.84 -12.70 18.29
CA PRO A 825 -0.85 -11.76 18.84
C PRO A 825 -0.84 -10.36 18.19
N ALA A 826 -1.48 -10.19 17.03
CA ALA A 826 -1.51 -8.91 16.31
C ALA A 826 -2.50 -7.88 16.89
N VAL A 827 -3.48 -8.28 17.74
CA VAL A 827 -4.54 -7.37 18.22
C VAL A 827 -4.82 -7.56 19.72
N PRO A 828 -4.06 -6.90 20.62
CA PRO A 828 -4.24 -7.03 22.07
C PRO A 828 -5.65 -6.61 22.53
N ASN A 829 -6.12 -7.19 23.64
CA ASN A 829 -7.43 -6.98 24.26
C ASN A 829 -8.67 -7.46 23.44
N THR A 830 -8.46 -8.04 22.25
CA THR A 830 -9.53 -8.67 21.45
C THR A 830 -9.57 -10.19 21.59
N CYS A 831 -10.74 -10.77 21.26
CA CYS A 831 -10.99 -12.20 21.24
C CYS A 831 -11.60 -12.55 19.86
N PRO A 832 -10.77 -12.73 18.82
CA PRO A 832 -11.24 -13.04 17.49
C PRO A 832 -11.62 -14.52 17.36
N ASP A 833 -12.92 -14.79 17.17
CA ASP A 833 -13.42 -16.09 16.69
C ASP A 833 -13.53 -16.06 15.15
N SER A 834 -13.64 -17.25 14.56
CA SER A 834 -13.97 -17.56 13.17
C SER A 834 -15.42 -17.15 12.80
N PHE A 835 -15.79 -15.91 13.08
CA PHE A 835 -17.15 -15.41 13.33
C PHE A 835 -18.10 -15.34 12.12
N THR A 836 -17.82 -16.09 11.06
CA THR A 836 -18.61 -16.17 9.81
C THR A 836 -19.20 -17.56 9.54
N ALA A 837 -18.84 -18.61 10.31
CA ALA A 837 -19.15 -20.00 9.94
C ALA A 837 -19.93 -20.86 10.96
N SER A 838 -20.17 -20.42 12.20
CA SER A 838 -20.83 -21.26 13.22
C SER A 838 -22.36 -21.09 13.29
N VAL A 839 -23.10 -22.19 13.17
CA VAL A 839 -24.58 -22.23 13.29
C VAL A 839 -25.06 -21.83 14.70
N ILE A 840 -24.21 -22.04 15.72
CA ILE A 840 -24.52 -21.79 17.13
C ILE A 840 -24.72 -20.29 17.41
N SER A 841 -23.94 -19.42 16.74
CA SER A 841 -24.09 -17.97 16.85
C SER A 841 -25.49 -17.50 16.43
N TRP A 842 -25.99 -18.00 15.30
CA TRP A 842 -27.34 -17.72 14.79
C TRP A 842 -28.45 -18.26 15.71
N LEU A 843 -28.29 -19.47 16.26
CA LEU A 843 -29.24 -20.02 17.23
C LEU A 843 -29.35 -19.14 18.48
N LEU A 844 -28.23 -18.65 19.01
CA LEU A 844 -28.22 -17.71 20.13
C LEU A 844 -28.91 -16.38 19.74
N ILE A 845 -28.59 -15.80 18.59
CA ILE A 845 -29.24 -14.56 18.09
C ILE A 845 -30.77 -14.72 18.03
N VAL A 846 -31.27 -15.84 17.49
CA VAL A 846 -32.71 -16.14 17.40
C VAL A 846 -33.36 -16.22 18.80
N VAL A 847 -32.72 -16.90 19.76
CA VAL A 847 -33.24 -17.01 21.14
C VAL A 847 -33.30 -15.64 21.83
N LYS A 848 -32.22 -14.83 21.77
CA LYS A 848 -32.17 -13.50 22.40
C LYS A 848 -33.16 -12.53 21.73
N GLY A 849 -33.26 -12.57 20.41
CA GLY A 849 -34.22 -11.79 19.62
C GLY A 849 -35.67 -12.12 19.97
N GLY A 850 -36.01 -13.41 20.12
CA GLY A 850 -37.32 -13.85 20.56
C GLY A 850 -37.72 -13.29 21.93
N ILE A 851 -36.80 -13.26 22.90
CA ILE A 851 -37.02 -12.68 24.24
C ILE A 851 -37.32 -11.18 24.14
N LEU A 852 -36.53 -10.42 23.39
CA LEU A 852 -36.72 -8.96 23.25
C LEU A 852 -38.00 -8.59 22.49
N LEU A 853 -38.27 -9.25 21.35
CA LEU A 853 -39.46 -8.98 20.53
C LEU A 853 -40.75 -9.32 21.29
N THR A 854 -40.78 -10.45 22.02
CA THR A 854 -41.94 -10.82 22.87
C THR A 854 -42.14 -9.81 24.01
N SER A 855 -41.05 -9.32 24.61
CA SER A 855 -41.11 -8.32 25.68
C SER A 855 -41.66 -6.98 25.17
N ALA A 856 -41.16 -6.49 24.03
CA ALA A 856 -41.64 -5.26 23.41
C ALA A 856 -43.11 -5.35 22.98
N TRP A 857 -43.55 -6.50 22.46
CA TRP A 857 -44.95 -6.75 22.13
C TRP A 857 -45.85 -6.71 23.38
N LEU A 858 -45.46 -7.41 24.46
CA LEU A 858 -46.19 -7.40 25.73
C LEU A 858 -46.26 -5.99 26.34
N TYR A 859 -45.18 -5.22 26.30
CA TYR A 859 -45.15 -3.85 26.78
C TYR A 859 -46.08 -2.93 25.97
N ARG A 860 -46.00 -2.97 24.63
CA ARG A 860 -46.86 -2.15 23.76
C ARG A 860 -48.35 -2.46 23.97
N GLY A 861 -48.68 -3.71 24.28
CA GLY A 861 -50.01 -4.08 24.79
C GLY A 861 -50.35 -3.35 26.09
N LEU A 862 -49.53 -3.53 27.14
CA LEU A 862 -49.74 -2.94 28.47
C LEU A 862 -49.88 -1.41 28.46
N GLN A 863 -49.20 -0.69 27.55
CA GLN A 863 -49.34 0.77 27.40
C GLN A 863 -50.77 1.23 27.08
N THR A 864 -51.61 0.38 26.47
CA THR A 864 -53.00 0.75 26.09
C THR A 864 -53.99 0.76 27.26
N LEU A 865 -53.55 0.42 28.47
CA LEU A 865 -54.40 0.23 29.66
C LEU A 865 -54.45 1.48 30.56
N GLU A 866 -54.91 2.62 30.03
CA GLU A 866 -55.11 3.82 30.83
C GLU A 866 -56.33 3.68 31.77
N GLY A 867 -56.06 3.40 33.06
CA GLY A 867 -57.08 3.26 34.09
C GLY A 867 -56.53 3.47 35.49
N ARG A 868 -57.38 3.91 36.43
CA ARG A 868 -56.97 4.32 37.80
C ARG A 868 -56.18 3.24 38.56
N THR A 869 -56.46 1.96 38.34
CA THR A 869 -55.74 0.81 38.95
C THR A 869 -54.40 0.47 38.29
N ALA A 870 -54.19 0.81 37.01
CA ALA A 870 -52.91 0.58 36.34
C ALA A 870 -51.82 1.56 36.79
N SER A 871 -52.20 2.76 37.24
CA SER A 871 -51.29 3.82 37.69
C SER A 871 -50.23 3.37 38.71
N MET A 872 -50.59 2.48 39.64
CA MET A 872 -49.68 1.94 40.67
C MET A 872 -48.56 1.05 40.09
N PHE A 873 -48.74 0.52 38.88
CA PHE A 873 -47.77 -0.34 38.19
C PHE A 873 -47.27 0.27 36.86
N LYS A 874 -47.82 1.41 36.41
CA LYS A 874 -47.36 2.14 35.21
C LYS A 874 -45.86 2.41 35.27
N ALA A 875 -45.37 2.79 36.46
CA ALA A 875 -43.94 2.95 36.73
C ALA A 875 -43.09 1.68 36.50
N ASP A 876 -43.62 0.48 36.74
CA ASP A 876 -42.92 -0.78 36.51
C ASP A 876 -42.96 -1.18 35.03
N PHE A 877 -44.07 -0.89 34.34
CA PHE A 877 -44.26 -1.22 32.93
C PHE A 877 -43.43 -0.30 32.04
N ASP A 878 -43.48 1.01 32.29
CA ASP A 878 -42.73 2.02 31.56
C ASP A 878 -41.22 1.78 31.72
N MET A 879 -40.73 1.44 32.92
CA MET A 879 -39.35 1.02 33.15
C MET A 879 -38.99 -0.24 32.33
N ALA A 880 -39.77 -1.32 32.47
CA ALA A 880 -39.48 -2.58 31.77
C ALA A 880 -39.52 -2.42 30.23
N GLY A 881 -40.45 -1.59 29.74
CA GLY A 881 -40.63 -1.29 28.33
C GLY A 881 -39.58 -0.37 27.73
N GLN A 882 -39.16 0.67 28.44
CA GLN A 882 -38.03 1.52 28.04
C GLN A 882 -36.75 0.69 27.94
N ILE A 883 -36.47 -0.17 28.94
CA ILE A 883 -35.33 -1.09 28.90
C ILE A 883 -35.41 -2.01 27.66
N CYS A 884 -36.57 -2.60 27.35
CA CYS A 884 -36.74 -3.43 26.16
C CYS A 884 -36.59 -2.65 24.84
N GLY A 885 -37.08 -1.40 24.79
CA GLY A 885 -36.97 -0.52 23.62
C GLY A 885 -35.52 -0.15 23.30
N PHE A 886 -34.77 0.35 24.27
CA PHE A 886 -33.33 0.63 24.12
C PHE A 886 -32.48 -0.64 23.89
N SER A 887 -33.00 -1.82 24.25
CA SER A 887 -32.33 -3.10 23.97
C SER A 887 -32.58 -3.64 22.56
N LEU A 888 -33.61 -3.17 21.85
CA LEU A 888 -33.83 -3.52 20.44
C LEU A 888 -32.86 -2.77 19.50
N THR A 889 -32.51 -1.51 19.82
CA THR A 889 -31.39 -0.82 19.15
C THR A 889 -30.05 -1.49 19.45
N PHE A 890 -29.84 -1.98 20.69
CA PHE A 890 -28.66 -2.80 21.02
C PHE A 890 -28.58 -4.10 20.19
N LEU A 891 -29.70 -4.81 19.99
CA LEU A 891 -29.74 -5.98 19.10
C LEU A 891 -29.45 -5.60 17.63
N GLY A 892 -29.96 -4.46 17.15
CA GLY A 892 -29.65 -3.94 15.81
C GLY A 892 -28.16 -3.65 15.60
N VAL A 893 -27.48 -3.10 16.62
CA VAL A 893 -26.02 -2.90 16.60
C VAL A 893 -25.27 -4.24 16.69
N MET A 894 -25.73 -5.19 17.51
CA MET A 894 -25.16 -6.53 17.57
C MET A 894 -25.29 -7.30 16.24
N LEU A 895 -26.34 -7.06 15.46
CA LEU A 895 -26.45 -7.61 14.10
C LEU A 895 -25.41 -7.00 13.14
N LEU A 896 -25.03 -5.73 13.31
CA LEU A 896 -23.94 -5.11 12.54
C LEU A 896 -22.55 -5.66 12.88
N VAL A 897 -22.35 -6.26 14.07
CA VAL A 897 -21.09 -6.94 14.44
C VAL A 897 -20.79 -8.14 13.51
N SER A 898 -21.80 -8.72 12.87
CA SER A 898 -21.60 -9.77 11.86
C SER A 898 -20.86 -9.31 10.60
N LYS A 899 -20.77 -7.99 10.35
CA LYS A 899 -19.88 -7.40 9.34
C LYS A 899 -18.62 -6.87 10.02
N VAL A 900 -17.69 -7.77 10.31
CA VAL A 900 -16.40 -7.45 10.94
C VAL A 900 -15.59 -6.52 10.03
N SER A 901 -15.53 -5.24 10.40
CA SER A 901 -14.57 -4.27 9.86
C SER A 901 -13.43 -4.09 10.86
N ALA A 902 -12.19 -4.15 10.37
CA ALA A 902 -10.99 -4.19 11.21
C ALA A 902 -10.53 -2.81 11.72
N SER A 903 -11.45 -1.85 11.89
CA SER A 903 -11.10 -0.51 12.39
C SER A 903 -11.24 -0.40 13.92
N THR A 904 -10.22 0.15 14.56
CA THR A 904 -10.18 0.39 16.01
C THR A 904 -11.24 1.40 16.46
N ALA A 905 -11.64 2.33 15.59
CA ALA A 905 -12.77 3.24 15.83
C ALA A 905 -14.10 2.49 15.98
N PHE A 906 -14.42 1.55 15.07
CA PHE A 906 -15.66 0.77 15.13
C PHE A 906 -15.67 -0.17 16.35
N GLN A 907 -14.52 -0.76 16.68
CA GLN A 907 -14.35 -1.55 17.92
C GLN A 907 -14.54 -0.70 19.19
N ARG A 908 -13.98 0.52 19.24
CA ARG A 908 -14.21 1.47 20.35
C ARG A 908 -15.69 1.86 20.46
N THR A 909 -16.39 2.07 19.34
CA THR A 909 -17.84 2.32 19.34
C THR A 909 -18.63 1.12 19.87
N ILE A 910 -18.29 -0.11 19.49
CA ILE A 910 -18.94 -1.33 20.00
C ILE A 910 -18.68 -1.51 21.50
N LEU A 911 -17.43 -1.34 21.96
CA LEU A 911 -17.07 -1.43 23.39
C LEU A 911 -17.74 -0.31 24.21
N LEU A 912 -17.81 0.91 23.68
CA LEU A 912 -18.55 2.03 24.28
C LEU A 912 -20.04 1.71 24.38
N ILE A 913 -20.67 1.13 23.35
CA ILE A 913 -22.08 0.72 23.37
C ILE A 913 -22.32 -0.42 24.36
N GLN A 914 -21.41 -1.41 24.47
CA GLN A 914 -21.47 -2.46 25.48
C GLN A 914 -21.32 -1.90 26.92
N CYS A 915 -20.43 -0.92 27.09
CA CYS A 915 -20.21 -0.21 28.35
C CYS A 915 -21.42 0.64 28.75
N LEU A 916 -21.96 1.45 27.84
CA LEU A 916 -23.19 2.24 28.01
C LEU A 916 -24.41 1.35 28.29
N SER A 917 -24.52 0.18 27.64
CA SER A 917 -25.64 -0.75 27.85
C SER A 917 -25.53 -1.44 29.21
N SER A 918 -24.33 -1.83 29.64
CA SER A 918 -24.09 -2.38 30.98
C SER A 918 -24.30 -1.33 32.07
N LEU A 919 -23.87 -0.09 31.83
CA LEU A 919 -24.14 1.09 32.66
C LEU A 919 -25.65 1.34 32.77
N PHE A 920 -26.41 1.26 31.68
CA PHE A 920 -27.87 1.43 31.69
C PHE A 920 -28.56 0.31 32.48
N VAL A 921 -28.21 -0.96 32.23
CA VAL A 921 -28.77 -2.12 32.95
C VAL A 921 -28.43 -2.09 34.44
N ALA A 922 -27.26 -1.61 34.84
CA ALA A 922 -26.84 -1.46 36.23
C ALA A 922 -27.43 -0.22 36.93
N ALA A 923 -27.51 0.92 36.22
CA ALA A 923 -27.92 2.19 36.80
C ALA A 923 -29.44 2.36 36.84
N VAL A 924 -30.21 1.86 35.87
CA VAL A 924 -31.68 2.07 35.84
C VAL A 924 -32.38 1.53 37.10
N PRO A 925 -32.07 0.35 37.66
CA PRO A 925 -32.64 -0.09 38.94
C PRO A 925 -32.37 0.88 40.11
N TYR A 926 -31.20 1.53 40.13
CA TYR A 926 -30.80 2.48 41.16
C TYR A 926 -31.41 3.87 40.95
N VAL A 927 -31.34 4.40 39.72
CA VAL A 927 -31.94 5.69 39.33
C VAL A 927 -33.46 5.65 39.48
N TRP A 928 -34.12 4.58 39.03
CA TRP A 928 -35.56 4.43 39.19
C TRP A 928 -35.97 4.27 40.66
N TYR A 929 -35.15 3.61 41.48
CA TYR A 929 -35.36 3.61 42.94
C TYR A 929 -35.22 5.02 43.54
N MET A 930 -34.23 5.81 43.13
CA MET A 930 -34.05 7.19 43.59
C MET A 930 -35.20 8.10 43.15
N VAL A 931 -35.70 7.95 41.92
CA VAL A 931 -36.91 8.63 41.43
C VAL A 931 -38.14 8.20 42.24
N ALA A 932 -38.35 6.91 42.46
CA ALA A 932 -39.45 6.40 43.29
C ALA A 932 -39.36 6.94 44.74
N LYS A 933 -38.16 7.02 45.32
CA LYS A 933 -37.92 7.59 46.65
C LYS A 933 -38.24 9.09 46.68
N ALA A 934 -37.78 9.86 45.69
CA ALA A 934 -38.10 11.29 45.56
C ALA A 934 -39.61 11.52 45.38
N LEU A 935 -40.28 10.68 44.58
CA LEU A 935 -41.73 10.69 44.44
C LEU A 935 -42.42 10.34 45.76
N THR A 936 -41.98 9.35 46.53
CA THR A 936 -42.57 9.05 47.86
C THR A 936 -42.36 10.18 48.87
N LEU A 937 -41.23 10.89 48.85
CA LEU A 937 -41.02 12.08 49.67
C LEU A 937 -41.99 13.21 49.26
N LYS A 938 -42.17 13.42 47.96
CA LYS A 938 -43.14 14.39 47.43
C LYS A 938 -44.58 13.99 47.77
N ASP A 939 -44.91 12.71 47.75
CA ASP A 939 -46.25 12.19 48.08
C ASP A 939 -46.53 12.21 49.59
N ASP A 940 -45.56 11.95 50.47
CA ASP A 940 -45.73 12.11 51.92
C ASP A 940 -45.80 13.59 52.33
N VAL A 941 -45.06 14.48 51.65
CA VAL A 941 -45.23 15.94 51.82
C VAL A 941 -46.60 16.40 51.32
N ASN A 942 -47.06 15.91 50.15
CA ASN A 942 -48.39 16.21 49.61
C ASN A 942 -49.53 15.59 50.43
N ARG A 943 -49.31 14.44 51.08
CA ARG A 943 -50.26 13.84 52.03
C ARG A 943 -50.29 14.60 53.34
N LYS A 944 -49.15 15.06 53.85
CA LYS A 944 -49.11 15.94 55.04
C LYS A 944 -49.81 17.27 54.75
N SER A 945 -49.54 17.92 53.61
CA SER A 945 -50.23 19.16 53.23
C SER A 945 -51.73 18.96 52.99
N ARG A 946 -52.16 17.86 52.35
CA ARG A 946 -53.59 17.50 52.26
C ARG A 946 -54.22 17.20 53.62
N SER A 947 -53.55 16.46 54.51
CA SER A 947 -54.08 16.18 55.86
C SER A 947 -54.15 17.42 56.73
N VAL A 948 -53.30 18.43 56.51
CA VAL A 948 -53.40 19.74 57.16
C VAL A 948 -54.55 20.57 56.56
N ALA A 949 -54.78 20.48 55.24
CA ALA A 949 -55.89 21.14 54.56
C ALA A 949 -57.28 20.52 54.84
N GLU A 950 -57.37 19.22 55.11
CA GLU A 950 -58.62 18.53 55.46
C GLU A 950 -59.00 18.64 56.95
N VAL A 951 -58.13 19.18 57.81
CA VAL A 951 -58.36 19.30 59.26
C VAL A 951 -59.16 20.56 59.67
N THR A 952 -59.37 21.51 58.76
CA THR A 952 -60.03 22.80 59.05
C THR A 952 -61.52 22.91 58.70
N GLN A 953 -62.23 21.79 58.44
CA GLN A 953 -63.71 21.77 58.41
C GLN A 953 -64.32 20.59 59.21
N PRO A 954 -65.51 20.78 59.84
CA PRO A 954 -65.98 19.90 60.90
C PRO A 954 -66.66 18.60 60.42
N LYS A 955 -66.40 17.50 61.13
CA LYS A 955 -67.03 16.19 60.90
C LYS A 955 -68.54 16.22 61.18
N LYS A 956 -69.32 15.55 60.33
CA LYS A 956 -70.56 14.88 60.75
C LYS A 956 -70.26 13.42 61.10
N SER A 957 -70.93 12.90 62.12
CA SER A 957 -70.71 11.55 62.67
C SER A 957 -71.50 10.48 61.91
N HIS A 958 -71.10 9.22 62.03
CA HIS A 958 -71.95 8.14 62.58
C HIS A 958 -71.09 6.96 63.06
N ALA A 959 -71.69 6.05 63.84
CA ALA A 959 -71.00 5.25 64.86
C ALA A 959 -70.30 3.96 64.37
N ALA A 960 -69.32 3.50 65.17
CA ALA A 960 -68.83 2.11 65.19
C ALA A 960 -68.26 1.74 66.58
N SER A 961 -68.51 0.52 67.06
CA SER A 961 -67.95 -0.11 68.27
C SER A 961 -68.44 -1.57 68.38
N PRO A 962 -67.86 -2.46 69.23
CA PRO A 962 -66.74 -2.23 70.18
C PRO A 962 -65.60 -3.29 70.13
N ALA A 963 -64.64 -3.13 71.07
CA ALA A 963 -63.75 -4.14 71.69
C ALA A 963 -62.59 -4.74 70.86
N GLY A 964 -61.41 -5.05 71.45
CA GLY A 964 -60.91 -4.85 72.83
C GLY A 964 -59.35 -4.84 72.85
N SER A 965 -58.69 -4.08 73.74
CA SER A 965 -58.14 -4.52 75.06
C SER A 965 -57.12 -5.70 74.99
N GLY A 966 -55.86 -5.58 75.44
CA GLY A 966 -55.13 -4.44 76.02
C GLY A 966 -53.67 -4.79 76.41
N THR A 967 -52.93 -3.79 76.94
CA THR A 967 -52.07 -3.82 78.17
C THR A 967 -51.14 -5.02 78.45
N PHE A 968 -49.89 -4.90 78.91
CA PHE A 968 -49.03 -3.78 79.42
C PHE A 968 -47.52 -4.20 79.23
N VAL A 969 -46.43 -3.67 79.80
CA VAL A 969 -46.15 -2.76 80.95
C VAL A 969 -44.86 -1.91 80.73
N PHE A 970 -44.33 -1.29 81.79
CA PHE A 970 -43.20 -0.36 81.94
C PHE A 970 -41.86 -1.07 82.34
N ASP A 971 -40.70 -0.47 82.69
CA ASP A 971 -40.43 0.89 83.21
C ASP A 971 -38.98 1.46 83.04
N ASP A 972 -38.89 2.76 83.32
CA ASP A 972 -37.81 3.78 83.28
C ASP A 972 -36.47 3.53 83.99
N ASN A 973 -35.37 4.16 83.50
CA ASN A 973 -34.83 5.44 84.05
C ASN A 973 -33.54 5.95 83.31
N PRO A 974 -33.08 7.22 83.51
CA PRO A 974 -32.20 7.94 82.57
C PRO A 974 -30.81 8.36 83.11
N ILE A 975 -30.00 8.99 82.25
CA ILE A 975 -29.01 10.04 82.63
C ILE A 975 -28.68 10.93 81.41
N SER A 976 -28.18 12.14 81.68
CA SER A 976 -28.07 13.27 80.72
C SER A 976 -26.85 13.23 79.77
N ASN A 977 -26.91 14.01 78.69
CA ASN A 977 -25.71 14.59 78.07
C ASN A 977 -26.00 15.91 77.33
N VAL A 978 -25.26 16.98 77.66
CA VAL A 978 -25.55 18.37 77.25
C VAL A 978 -24.98 18.72 75.85
N ASN A 979 -24.33 17.77 75.17
CA ASN A 979 -23.66 18.01 73.88
C ASN A 979 -24.57 18.08 72.64
N THR A 980 -25.88 17.85 72.79
CA THR A 980 -26.80 17.71 71.63
C THR A 980 -27.27 19.06 71.09
N GLU A 981 -27.66 20.02 71.93
CA GLU A 981 -28.24 21.30 71.49
C GLU A 981 -27.23 22.17 70.73
N LYS A 982 -25.99 22.31 71.24
CA LYS A 982 -24.91 23.04 70.54
C LYS A 982 -24.58 22.45 69.17
N ARG A 983 -24.83 21.16 68.94
CA ARG A 983 -24.66 20.50 67.62
C ARG A 983 -25.85 20.63 66.69
N LEU A 984 -27.02 21.04 67.20
CA LEU A 984 -28.20 21.33 66.39
C LEU A 984 -28.20 22.77 65.89
N GLN A 985 -27.82 23.74 66.71
CA GLN A 985 -27.81 25.16 66.33
C GLN A 985 -26.85 25.45 65.15
N ILE A 986 -25.60 24.96 65.23
CA ILE A 986 -24.61 25.13 64.15
C ILE A 986 -25.15 24.61 62.80
N LYS A 987 -25.84 23.46 62.82
CA LYS A 987 -26.45 22.86 61.61
C LYS A 987 -27.67 23.61 61.08
N TYR A 988 -28.32 24.42 61.90
CA TYR A 988 -29.42 25.29 61.47
C TYR A 988 -28.87 26.52 60.73
N ASP A 989 -27.82 27.13 61.29
CA ASP A 989 -27.19 28.32 60.72
C ASP A 989 -26.45 27.99 59.39
N ASP A 990 -25.74 26.85 59.33
CA ASP A 990 -25.16 26.30 58.09
C ASP A 990 -26.24 26.04 57.01
N ALA A 991 -27.42 25.56 57.41
CA ALA A 991 -28.52 25.28 56.48
C ALA A 991 -29.18 26.56 55.93
N GLN A 992 -29.31 27.62 56.74
CA GLN A 992 -29.76 28.92 56.25
C GLN A 992 -28.74 29.56 55.29
N LYS A 993 -27.44 29.37 55.54
CA LYS A 993 -26.38 29.86 54.65
C LYS A 993 -26.43 29.16 53.29
N ALA A 994 -26.50 27.83 53.27
CA ALA A 994 -26.64 27.05 52.04
C ALA A 994 -27.92 27.38 51.24
N LEU A 995 -29.05 27.64 51.93
CA LEU A 995 -30.30 28.07 51.28
C LEU A 995 -30.17 29.46 50.64
N THR A 996 -29.38 30.35 51.23
CA THR A 996 -29.11 31.70 50.70
C THR A 996 -28.23 31.63 49.44
N GLU A 997 -27.18 30.80 49.48
CA GLU A 997 -26.29 30.56 48.32
C GLU A 997 -27.04 29.86 47.17
N PHE A 998 -27.96 28.93 47.46
CA PHE A 998 -28.81 28.27 46.45
C PHE A 998 -29.73 29.27 45.72
N ASN A 999 -30.35 30.20 46.46
CA ASN A 999 -31.22 31.23 45.86
C ASN A 999 -30.42 32.22 44.99
N LEU A 1000 -29.17 32.53 45.35
CA LEU A 1000 -28.27 33.33 44.52
C LEU A 1000 -27.92 32.60 43.20
N TYR A 1001 -27.66 31.29 43.27
CA TYR A 1001 -27.41 30.45 42.09
C TYR A 1001 -28.61 30.39 41.14
N ALA A 1002 -29.84 30.32 41.66
CA ALA A 1002 -31.06 30.35 40.86
C ALA A 1002 -31.17 31.67 40.06
N GLN A 1003 -30.99 32.82 40.71
CA GLN A 1003 -31.06 34.15 40.06
C GLN A 1003 -29.95 34.36 39.00
N LEU A 1004 -28.75 33.81 39.23
CA LEU A 1004 -27.67 33.83 38.25
C LEU A 1004 -27.98 32.94 37.04
N THR A 1005 -28.61 31.78 37.25
CA THR A 1005 -29.02 30.86 36.18
C THR A 1005 -30.13 31.46 35.31
N GLU A 1006 -31.08 32.18 35.92
CA GLU A 1006 -32.14 32.89 35.21
C GLU A 1006 -31.58 34.01 34.31
N LYS A 1007 -30.69 34.86 34.83
CA LYS A 1007 -29.97 35.88 34.03
C LYS A 1007 -29.06 35.30 32.95
N ALA A 1008 -28.49 34.11 33.17
CA ALA A 1008 -27.69 33.42 32.15
C ALA A 1008 -28.59 32.94 30.99
N ASN A 1009 -29.74 32.34 31.28
CA ASN A 1009 -30.72 31.91 30.28
C ASN A 1009 -31.30 33.10 29.50
N GLU A 1010 -31.55 34.24 30.15
CA GLU A 1010 -32.02 35.47 29.51
C GLU A 1010 -30.96 36.01 28.52
N LYS A 1011 -29.70 36.11 28.94
CA LYS A 1011 -28.57 36.45 28.05
C LYS A 1011 -28.42 35.49 26.88
N PHE A 1012 -28.49 34.18 27.14
CA PHE A 1012 -28.31 33.14 26.12
C PHE A 1012 -29.46 33.16 25.09
N SER A 1013 -30.68 33.41 25.54
CA SER A 1013 -31.85 33.59 24.66
C SER A 1013 -31.71 34.83 23.78
N LYS A 1014 -31.17 35.93 24.32
CA LYS A 1014 -30.91 37.15 23.54
C LYS A 1014 -29.80 36.96 22.51
N LEU A 1015 -28.67 36.36 22.91
CA LEU A 1015 -27.56 36.05 22.00
C LEU A 1015 -28.00 35.13 20.86
N LYS A 1016 -28.87 34.14 21.14
CA LYS A 1016 -29.45 33.27 20.12
C LYS A 1016 -30.32 34.02 19.12
N ALA A 1017 -31.08 35.03 19.55
CA ALA A 1017 -31.86 35.88 18.66
C ALA A 1017 -30.96 36.79 17.80
N GLU A 1018 -29.90 37.35 18.38
CA GLU A 1018 -28.89 38.16 17.68
C GLU A 1018 -28.15 37.34 16.62
N ILE A 1019 -27.80 36.07 16.90
CA ILE A 1019 -27.20 35.14 15.91
C ILE A 1019 -28.17 34.83 14.76
N LEU A 1020 -29.42 34.46 15.06
CA LEU A 1020 -30.43 34.17 14.02
C LEU A 1020 -30.72 35.39 13.12
N GLN A 1021 -30.58 36.61 13.65
CA GLN A 1021 -30.67 37.82 12.83
C GLN A 1021 -29.45 37.99 11.92
N MET A 1022 -28.22 37.76 12.42
CA MET A 1022 -27.01 37.80 11.57
C MET A 1022 -27.03 36.74 10.46
N GLU A 1023 -27.53 35.54 10.74
CA GLU A 1023 -27.70 34.47 9.74
C GLU A 1023 -28.67 34.90 8.63
N ALA A 1024 -29.83 35.47 8.99
CA ALA A 1024 -30.79 36.01 8.02
C ALA A 1024 -30.23 37.19 7.21
N GLU A 1025 -29.45 38.09 7.82
CA GLU A 1025 -28.77 39.16 7.09
C GLU A 1025 -27.57 38.68 6.25
N ALA A 1026 -27.06 37.47 6.46
CA ALA A 1026 -26.05 36.84 5.62
C ALA A 1026 -26.69 36.15 4.40
N GLU A 1027 -27.78 35.40 4.60
CA GLU A 1027 -28.58 34.85 3.49
C GLU A 1027 -29.10 35.94 2.56
N PHE A 1028 -29.54 37.09 3.10
CA PHE A 1028 -30.02 38.21 2.29
C PHE A 1028 -28.91 38.88 1.47
N ARG A 1029 -27.66 38.91 1.96
CA ARG A 1029 -26.50 39.43 1.19
C ARG A 1029 -26.10 38.47 0.06
N ASN A 1030 -26.10 37.17 0.33
CA ASN A 1030 -25.86 36.11 -0.66
C ASN A 1030 -27.00 35.93 -1.70
N GLN A 1031 -27.98 36.85 -1.76
CA GLN A 1031 -29.01 36.93 -2.81
C GLN A 1031 -28.96 38.26 -3.60
N ILE A 1032 -27.95 39.10 -3.35
CA ILE A 1032 -27.78 40.42 -3.99
C ILE A 1032 -26.46 40.51 -4.77
N ASP A 1033 -25.42 39.77 -4.36
CA ASP A 1033 -24.23 39.44 -5.17
C ASP A 1033 -24.49 38.24 -6.11
#